data_AF-A0A2V3U818-F1
#
_entry.id   AF-A0A2V3U818-F1
#
_cell.length_a   1.000
_cell.length_b   1.000
_cell.length_c   1.000
_cell.angle_alpha   90.00
_cell.angle_beta   90.00
_cell.angle_gamma   90.00
#
_symmetry.space_group_name_H-M   'P 1'
#
loop_
_entity.id
_entity.type
_entity.pdbx_description
1 polymer ?
#
loop_
_entity_poly.entity_id
_entity_poly.type
_entity_poly.pdbx_seq_one_letter_code
_entity_poly.pdbx_strand_id
1 'polypeptide(L)'
;MALDPAVVASNYKAILRVTPTQSQVNALAGTYDTVQELQNLLITAARGSVNPVVQLYQAVFGRVPDNAGLDFWVASYTQANVGGKLTLGNLSTAFAVSPEFQAQYDNLPDAAVVATMYVNVLGREGEPAGVQYWTAALGQWTQEVGRTEALSRLVLSFSQSPEFTGASQEYIAGFLEHAADGAPIYTGSLFNPDFLPPEPQPEPQVIPLKSGVDILDIHDGDVVRGGTGTLTAGDIITGHSGEVQLEFTSGGYDGQTITNVDLIQVGTSDAAGMGGVTVDTRHWTQIDAIALDTLRVDTALTNLQSSDTRYSIDDDVTSNGLLHTTLDFDAQAVGAGKVVKLGLKEVHGDVQLTADVGAKIETVALTINDTAGFTSDVNSFSSQGTTKLTIDGGVAGLDFRIKGALDAGLTSIDASAAKANLSLNISGSTTDINVKLGSGNDKLYTGDTLSNGDVFKGGAGDDTLYATFTKAGTRAPTSSEIETFDLTFNGNAKLNFANVDDVKTVNVNQSTDRFQLANMDSTVANLNVSGLQADSYHTIEYAAGVTDSNLKVTWTNDKANDIYAGALGVKNAGEFHFESKGQFDTYFHNIAPDLSGDAWQFDITNPTHPVTRVLEVVNSGKGDLVLGDKGAYAKFSGPDYYYFMGDFYDIGGTNAVTDMSFATKDTGDILLRDIRNVASLERFDAHATASGDIYINSVGLGLALGFNNPAPFDAARNLDEIHLSSAQGSTTNVNIINALGDLTSPVLSNGATLSEITLDAQNDSETNLWYLGAGDVEKTTITIANGASVGVNTWILANNINQGTSTGTLTASGAGVLQEGDFQSSFHGSGGHWFTFANQAIKTQNYSGLTYDTVHVDFENDTGGVIFTGTNNNISEISVNQDLSFVSYGPVGNNAGDDNFYNINNENKYGESGHAYGDWIKGGSGADYIKAGGGNDFVYTGDSTNGLNGVDAGAGDDYVVTYTAGKNLIALGTGDDIAIFNNIGQANVGGKQVSDNVISDFSSDGNDVIVLDVSNMNSEFGGTLVDGNGVGLNPVDDALIGLTTVFQTISGDTDVEQLPFQSANVFQVAGTFTNSQELAQSLQFGGDNELFSSPGFGNLDVGDVLVVTWLDDQGDTHVSGAKIVSTQNNVLHQTYNFDITDIVELTGVVAINHTELAFTQ
;
A
#
# COMPACT_ATOMS: atom_id res chain seq x y z
N MET A 1 9.81 7.64 59.45
CA MET A 1 10.70 6.46 59.30
C MET A 1 11.32 6.26 60.67
N ALA A 2 11.20 5.07 61.27
CA ALA A 2 11.63 4.84 62.65
C ALA A 2 13.12 5.20 62.85
N LEU A 3 13.44 5.88 63.96
CA LEU A 3 14.80 6.34 64.27
C LEU A 3 15.76 5.15 64.47
N ASP A 4 17.02 5.33 64.07
CA ASP A 4 18.08 4.33 64.28
C ASP A 4 18.27 4.08 65.80
N PRO A 5 18.18 2.81 66.27
CA PRO A 5 18.48 2.44 67.65
C PRO A 5 19.80 2.99 68.20
N ALA A 6 20.83 3.15 67.35
CA ALA A 6 22.11 3.74 67.74
C ALA A 6 22.00 5.25 68.03
N VAL A 7 21.23 5.98 67.22
CA VAL A 7 20.93 7.41 67.42
C VAL A 7 20.13 7.60 68.70
N VAL A 8 19.14 6.73 68.95
CA VAL A 8 18.36 6.73 70.19
C VAL A 8 19.25 6.47 71.41
N ALA A 9 20.11 5.44 71.35
CA ALA A 9 21.00 5.10 72.45
C ALA A 9 22.01 6.22 72.75
N SER A 10 22.54 6.88 71.72
CA SER A 10 23.46 8.01 71.86
C SER A 10 22.80 9.22 72.53
N ASN A 11 21.65 9.67 72.01
CA ASN A 11 20.91 10.82 72.55
C ASN A 11 20.42 10.55 73.98
N TYR A 12 19.94 9.34 74.26
CA TYR A 12 19.54 8.94 75.61
C TYR A 12 20.71 9.06 76.60
N LYS A 13 21.89 8.55 76.23
CA LYS A 13 23.08 8.62 77.08
C LYS A 13 23.57 10.07 77.24
N ALA A 14 23.55 10.86 76.18
CA ALA A 14 24.04 12.24 76.22
C ALA A 14 23.14 13.16 77.06
N ILE A 15 21.81 13.00 76.99
CA ILE A 15 20.86 13.87 77.69
C ILE A 15 20.62 13.39 79.11
N LEU A 16 20.34 12.10 79.31
CA LEU A 16 20.00 11.54 80.63
C LEU A 16 21.21 11.05 81.41
N ARG A 17 22.41 10.98 80.79
CA ARG A 17 23.68 10.58 81.43
C ARG A 17 23.65 9.16 82.00
N VAL A 18 22.75 8.33 81.48
CA VAL A 18 22.58 6.92 81.85
C VAL A 18 22.54 6.10 80.57
N THR A 19 23.16 4.91 80.59
CA THR A 19 23.10 3.99 79.45
C THR A 19 21.70 3.33 79.40
N PRO A 20 20.94 3.45 78.30
CA PRO A 20 19.61 2.85 78.21
C PRO A 20 19.69 1.32 78.12
N THR A 21 18.65 0.64 78.61
CA THR A 21 18.45 -0.79 78.33
C THR A 21 17.97 -0.99 76.89
N GLN A 22 18.22 -2.16 76.31
CA GLN A 22 17.77 -2.47 74.95
C GLN A 22 16.25 -2.32 74.77
N SER A 23 15.46 -2.62 75.81
CA SER A 23 14.00 -2.44 75.79
C SER A 23 13.60 -0.97 75.65
N GLN A 24 14.29 -0.06 76.35
CA GLN A 24 14.04 1.38 76.26
C GLN A 24 14.44 1.95 74.89
N VAL A 25 15.58 1.49 74.33
CA VAL A 25 16.00 1.89 72.99
C VAL A 25 14.94 1.49 71.95
N ASN A 26 14.49 0.23 72.00
CA ASN A 26 13.50 -0.27 71.03
C ASN A 26 12.15 0.45 71.17
N ALA A 27 11.70 0.74 72.40
CA ALA A 27 10.44 1.45 72.63
C ALA A 27 10.47 2.89 72.08
N LEU A 28 11.58 3.61 72.28
CA LEU A 28 11.72 4.98 71.78
C LEU A 28 11.96 5.04 70.26
N ALA A 29 12.78 4.12 69.72
CA ALA A 29 13.02 4.02 68.27
C ALA A 29 11.74 3.80 67.45
N GLY A 30 10.78 3.05 68.01
CA GLY A 30 9.49 2.79 67.38
C GLY A 30 8.41 3.86 67.58
N THR A 31 8.68 4.92 68.34
CA THR A 31 7.67 5.93 68.73
C THR A 31 7.86 7.29 68.06
N TYR A 32 9.10 7.68 67.73
CA TYR A 32 9.42 9.02 67.20
C TYR A 32 10.04 8.91 65.81
N ASP A 33 9.69 9.86 64.93
CA ASP A 33 10.17 9.92 63.55
C ASP A 33 11.36 10.88 63.37
N THR A 34 11.55 11.83 64.29
CA THR A 34 12.62 12.84 64.23
C THR A 34 13.49 12.87 65.49
N VAL A 35 14.77 13.20 65.33
CA VAL A 35 15.72 13.34 66.46
C VAL A 35 15.26 14.45 67.42
N GLN A 36 14.68 15.54 66.92
CA GLN A 36 14.21 16.65 67.75
C GLN A 36 13.08 16.23 68.70
N GLU A 37 12.10 15.47 68.23
CA GLU A 37 11.00 14.98 69.08
C GLU A 37 11.51 14.05 70.19
N LEU A 38 12.49 13.20 69.86
CA LEU A 38 13.18 12.35 70.83
C LEU A 38 13.94 13.17 71.87
N GLN A 39 14.72 14.17 71.45
CA GLN A 39 15.48 15.04 72.35
C GLN A 39 14.55 15.81 73.30
N ASN A 40 13.46 16.39 72.79
CA ASN A 40 12.44 17.10 73.60
C ASN A 40 11.88 16.22 74.74
N LEU A 41 11.58 14.95 74.44
CA LEU A 41 11.14 13.98 75.46
C LEU A 41 12.23 13.75 76.52
N LEU A 42 13.46 13.47 76.07
CA LEU A 42 14.58 13.14 76.96
C LEU A 42 14.95 14.33 77.84
N ILE A 43 14.91 15.56 77.32
CA ILE A 43 15.13 16.80 78.08
C ILE A 43 14.05 16.98 79.14
N THR A 44 12.79 16.68 78.80
CA THR A 44 11.70 16.70 79.78
C THR A 44 11.97 15.71 80.92
N ALA A 45 12.46 14.51 80.61
CA ALA A 45 12.85 13.53 81.60
C ALA A 45 14.09 13.96 82.41
N ALA A 46 15.03 14.70 81.81
CA ALA A 46 16.24 15.21 82.43
C ALA A 46 15.97 16.20 83.58
N ARG A 47 14.81 16.87 83.58
CA ARG A 47 14.40 17.84 84.62
C ARG A 47 14.48 17.29 86.05
N GLY A 48 14.19 16.00 86.24
CA GLY A 48 14.20 15.36 87.55
C GLY A 48 15.52 14.69 87.93
N SER A 49 16.46 14.52 87.00
CA SER A 49 17.63 13.64 87.15
C SER A 49 18.96 14.33 86.84
N VAL A 50 18.98 15.26 85.89
CA VAL A 50 20.20 15.91 85.38
C VAL A 50 20.20 17.41 85.72
N ASN A 51 19.07 18.10 85.52
CA ASN A 51 18.98 19.54 85.77
C ASN A 51 19.39 19.95 87.19
N PRO A 52 19.00 19.24 88.27
CA PRO A 52 19.42 19.61 89.63
C PRO A 52 20.95 19.55 89.84
N VAL A 53 21.64 18.64 89.14
CA VAL A 53 23.11 18.51 89.21
C VAL A 53 23.79 19.67 88.47
N VAL A 54 23.30 20.01 87.27
CA VAL A 54 23.81 21.16 86.49
C VAL A 54 23.57 22.46 87.25
N GLN A 55 22.39 22.61 87.87
CA GLN A 55 22.05 23.77 88.71
C GLN A 55 22.94 23.89 89.94
N LEU A 56 23.27 22.79 90.62
CA LEU A 56 24.23 22.80 91.71
C LEU A 56 25.63 23.23 91.23
N TYR A 57 26.09 22.69 90.11
CA TYR A 57 27.37 23.10 89.51
C TYR A 57 27.41 24.58 89.16
N GLN A 58 26.35 25.08 88.52
CA GLN A 58 26.25 26.48 88.15
C GLN A 58 26.18 27.38 89.38
N ALA A 59 25.39 27.02 90.40
CA ALA A 59 25.29 27.80 91.63
C ALA A 59 26.64 27.88 92.37
N VAL A 60 27.37 26.77 92.44
CA VAL A 60 28.62 26.67 93.19
C VAL A 60 29.83 27.20 92.42
N PHE A 61 29.99 26.82 91.16
CA PHE A 61 31.22 27.09 90.41
C PHE A 61 31.02 28.13 89.31
N GLY A 62 29.81 28.66 89.13
CA GLY A 62 29.49 29.63 88.07
C GLY A 62 29.54 29.06 86.66
N ARG A 63 29.61 27.72 86.53
CA ARG A 63 29.79 26.99 85.27
C ARG A 63 29.01 25.69 85.24
N VAL A 64 28.76 25.17 84.05
CA VAL A 64 28.26 23.80 83.87
C VAL A 64 29.35 22.75 84.20
N PRO A 65 28.97 21.53 84.61
CA PRO A 65 29.93 20.46 84.82
C PRO A 65 30.53 19.97 83.50
N ASP A 66 31.80 19.53 83.54
CA ASP A 66 32.36 18.75 82.44
C ASP A 66 31.66 17.38 82.32
N ASN A 67 31.83 16.71 81.17
CA ASN A 67 31.12 15.46 80.89
C ASN A 67 31.38 14.37 81.94
N ALA A 68 32.62 14.22 82.44
CA ALA A 68 32.96 13.19 83.42
C ALA A 68 32.36 13.50 84.80
N GLY A 69 32.38 14.76 85.21
CA GLY A 69 31.73 15.25 86.42
C GLY A 69 30.22 15.09 86.35
N LEU A 70 29.59 15.49 85.23
CA LEU A 70 28.14 15.37 85.05
C LEU A 70 27.69 13.90 85.10
N ASP A 71 28.39 13.00 84.39
CA ASP A 71 28.12 11.55 84.43
C ASP A 71 28.24 11.00 85.87
N PHE A 72 29.30 11.35 86.59
CA PHE A 72 29.55 10.87 87.95
C PHE A 72 28.46 11.33 88.94
N TRP A 73 28.12 12.62 88.93
CA TRP A 73 27.17 13.20 89.88
C TRP A 73 25.72 12.81 89.55
N VAL A 74 25.35 12.72 88.27
CA VAL A 74 24.04 12.19 87.88
C VAL A 74 23.91 10.71 88.26
N ALA A 75 24.93 9.89 88.05
CA ALA A 75 24.90 8.49 88.47
C ALA A 75 24.75 8.35 90.00
N SER A 76 25.38 9.22 90.78
CA SER A 76 25.26 9.29 92.24
C SER A 76 23.87 9.75 92.72
N TYR A 77 23.22 10.65 91.96
CA TYR A 77 21.90 11.18 92.27
C TYR A 77 20.74 10.27 91.83
N THR A 78 20.93 9.50 90.75
CA THR A 78 19.89 8.66 90.12
C THR A 78 19.98 7.17 90.47
N GLN A 79 21.02 6.76 91.22
CA GLN A 79 21.28 5.37 91.63
C GLN A 79 21.77 4.45 90.50
N ALA A 80 22.35 5.01 89.43
CA ALA A 80 22.72 4.23 88.25
C ALA A 80 23.96 3.34 88.45
N ASN A 81 24.94 3.68 89.31
CA ASN A 81 26.22 2.93 89.39
C ASN A 81 27.00 3.05 90.73
N VAL A 82 26.39 3.52 91.82
CA VAL A 82 27.07 3.71 93.12
C VAL A 82 26.15 3.22 94.24
N GLY A 83 26.68 2.64 95.31
CA GLY A 83 25.99 1.82 96.34
C GLY A 83 24.88 2.47 97.20
N GLY A 84 24.10 3.42 96.66
CA GLY A 84 22.91 4.05 97.23
C GLY A 84 22.59 5.39 96.56
N LYS A 85 21.30 5.77 96.49
CA LYS A 85 20.84 7.07 95.96
C LYS A 85 21.23 8.21 96.92
N LEU A 86 22.01 9.20 96.46
CA LEU A 86 22.21 10.43 97.24
C LEU A 86 20.97 11.34 97.12
N THR A 87 20.58 11.96 98.23
CA THR A 87 19.65 13.10 98.19
C THR A 87 20.38 14.32 97.64
N LEU A 88 19.64 15.28 97.08
CA LEU A 88 20.24 16.52 96.58
C LEU A 88 20.97 17.30 97.69
N GLY A 89 20.49 17.23 98.93
CA GLY A 89 21.17 17.78 100.09
C GLY A 89 22.50 17.09 100.39
N ASN A 90 22.56 15.75 100.33
CA ASN A 90 23.82 15.02 100.50
C ASN A 90 24.81 15.31 99.36
N LEU A 91 24.30 15.52 98.13
CA LEU A 91 25.11 15.93 96.99
C LEU A 91 25.68 17.34 97.20
N SER A 92 24.87 18.29 97.68
CA SER A 92 25.32 19.63 98.07
C SER A 92 26.39 19.59 99.16
N THR A 93 26.23 18.73 100.17
CA THR A 93 27.25 18.54 101.22
C THR A 93 28.53 17.93 100.66
N ALA A 94 28.44 17.00 99.71
CA ALA A 94 29.60 16.44 99.02
C ALA A 94 30.38 17.50 98.23
N PHE A 95 29.68 18.46 97.61
CA PHE A 95 30.32 19.61 96.97
C PHE A 95 30.99 20.50 98.00
N ALA A 96 30.31 20.81 99.11
CA ALA A 96 30.83 21.70 100.17
C ALA A 96 32.12 21.18 100.83
N VAL A 97 32.32 19.86 100.91
CA VAL A 97 33.56 19.25 101.42
C VAL A 97 34.62 18.98 100.34
N SER A 98 34.31 19.30 99.08
CA SER A 98 35.27 19.09 97.99
C SER A 98 36.42 20.10 98.08
N PRO A 99 37.65 19.71 97.68
CA PRO A 99 38.78 20.63 97.67
C PRO A 99 38.55 21.89 96.83
N GLU A 100 37.81 21.77 95.72
CA GLU A 100 37.48 22.89 94.84
C GLU A 100 36.57 23.92 95.54
N PHE A 101 35.51 23.43 96.21
CA PHE A 101 34.60 24.28 96.97
C PHE A 101 35.31 24.97 98.16
N GLN A 102 36.08 24.21 98.93
CA GLN A 102 36.80 24.73 100.10
C GLN A 102 37.80 25.81 99.70
N ALA A 103 38.54 25.58 98.60
CA ALA A 103 39.46 26.57 98.05
C ALA A 103 38.75 27.87 97.63
N GLN A 104 37.53 27.77 97.12
CA GLN A 104 36.75 28.91 96.66
C GLN A 104 36.04 29.67 97.80
N TYR A 105 35.52 28.97 98.82
CA TYR A 105 34.56 29.55 99.77
C TYR A 105 35.01 29.60 101.24
N ASP A 106 35.92 28.73 101.70
CA ASP A 106 36.19 28.59 103.14
C ASP A 106 36.75 29.88 103.76
N ASN A 107 37.57 30.63 102.99
CA ASN A 107 38.23 31.86 103.43
C ASN A 107 37.45 33.15 103.13
N LEU A 108 36.28 33.07 102.49
CA LEU A 108 35.48 34.25 102.12
C LEU A 108 34.52 34.67 103.25
N PRO A 109 34.37 35.97 103.56
CA PRO A 109 33.32 36.41 104.48
C PRO A 109 31.92 35.97 103.99
N ASP A 110 31.01 35.66 104.90
CA ASP A 110 29.66 35.13 104.58
C ASP A 110 28.92 36.00 103.54
N ALA A 111 29.02 37.33 103.64
CA ALA A 111 28.42 38.25 102.67
C ALA A 111 29.03 38.14 101.26
N ALA A 112 30.33 37.87 101.16
CA ALA A 112 31.00 37.65 99.88
C ALA A 112 30.58 36.31 99.26
N VAL A 113 30.41 35.27 100.07
CA VAL A 113 29.89 33.98 99.61
C VAL A 113 28.48 34.15 99.03
N VAL A 114 27.58 34.82 99.76
CA VAL A 114 26.22 35.09 99.31
C VAL A 114 26.21 35.91 98.01
N ALA A 115 27.06 36.94 97.91
CA ALA A 115 27.17 37.76 96.70
C ALA A 115 27.63 36.94 95.48
N THR A 116 28.62 36.05 95.64
CA THR A 116 29.06 35.14 94.56
C THR A 116 27.94 34.19 94.13
N MET A 117 27.15 33.66 95.06
CA MET A 117 26.04 32.77 94.73
C MET A 117 24.98 33.49 93.89
N TYR A 118 24.61 34.73 94.23
CA TYR A 118 23.68 35.55 93.43
C TYR A 118 24.15 35.73 91.98
N VAL A 119 25.43 36.05 91.78
CA VAL A 119 26.00 36.20 90.43
C VAL A 119 25.98 34.87 89.69
N ASN A 120 26.34 33.78 90.35
CA ASN A 120 26.39 32.45 89.75
C ASN A 120 25.01 31.95 89.28
N VAL A 121 23.94 32.19 90.06
CA VAL A 121 22.60 31.68 89.74
C VAL A 121 21.74 32.65 88.93
N LEU A 122 21.93 33.96 89.06
CA LEU A 122 21.06 34.95 88.41
C LEU A 122 21.81 35.85 87.41
N GLY A 123 23.13 35.72 87.30
CA GLY A 123 23.95 36.58 86.44
C GLY A 123 23.99 38.05 86.87
N ARG A 124 23.46 38.38 88.06
CA ARG A 124 23.33 39.74 88.60
C ARG A 124 23.67 39.78 90.08
N GLU A 125 23.99 40.97 90.58
CA GLU A 125 24.13 41.19 92.02
C GLU A 125 22.78 40.98 92.74
N GLY A 126 22.84 40.42 93.95
CA GLY A 126 21.67 40.25 94.80
C GLY A 126 21.19 41.58 95.36
N GLU A 127 19.87 41.73 95.51
CA GLU A 127 19.30 42.90 96.15
C GLU A 127 19.78 43.02 97.61
N PRO A 128 20.03 44.24 98.14
CA PRO A 128 20.61 44.41 99.47
C PRO A 128 19.87 43.69 100.60
N ALA A 129 18.54 43.63 100.54
CA ALA A 129 17.71 42.95 101.53
C ALA A 129 17.87 41.42 101.47
N GLY A 130 17.98 40.85 100.27
CA GLY A 130 18.21 39.42 100.07
C GLY A 130 19.61 39.00 100.50
N VAL A 131 20.64 39.77 100.14
CA VAL A 131 22.02 39.54 100.60
C VAL A 131 22.09 39.58 102.12
N GLN A 132 21.44 40.55 102.78
CA GLN A 132 21.38 40.63 104.23
C GLN A 132 20.67 39.42 104.85
N TYR A 133 19.54 39.01 104.29
CA TYR A 133 18.78 37.85 104.77
C TYR A 133 19.62 36.55 104.71
N TRP A 134 20.21 36.26 103.54
CA TRP A 134 21.00 35.04 103.35
C TRP A 134 22.30 35.05 104.16
N THR A 135 22.93 36.23 104.34
CA THR A 135 24.12 36.36 105.21
C THR A 135 23.77 36.08 106.67
N ALA A 136 22.63 36.57 107.15
CA ALA A 136 22.16 36.29 108.51
C ALA A 136 21.81 34.81 108.69
N ALA A 137 21.15 34.20 107.71
CA ALA A 137 20.83 32.77 107.71
C ALA A 137 22.09 31.89 107.74
N LEU A 138 23.10 32.23 106.91
CA LEU A 138 24.38 31.51 106.88
C LEU A 138 25.12 31.62 108.22
N GLY A 139 25.14 32.80 108.85
CA GLY A 139 25.77 33.02 110.16
C GLY A 139 25.09 32.22 111.27
N GLN A 140 23.75 32.14 111.26
CA GLN A 140 22.98 31.31 112.19
C GLN A 140 23.28 29.82 112.01
N TRP A 141 23.19 29.30 110.77
CA TRP A 141 23.49 27.90 110.50
C TRP A 141 24.94 27.53 110.83
N THR A 142 25.89 28.44 110.62
CA THR A 142 27.30 28.21 110.97
C THR A 142 27.47 27.92 112.47
N GLN A 143 26.69 28.59 113.32
CA GLN A 143 26.69 28.32 114.77
C GLN A 143 26.02 26.98 115.12
N GLU A 144 25.01 26.56 114.36
CA GLU A 144 24.23 25.34 114.61
C GLU A 144 24.93 24.06 114.15
N VAL A 145 25.49 24.07 112.94
CA VAL A 145 25.95 22.85 112.24
C VAL A 145 27.40 22.93 111.75
N GLY A 146 28.08 24.04 112.02
CA GLY A 146 29.41 24.32 111.48
C GLY A 146 29.36 24.90 110.06
N ARG A 147 30.43 25.63 109.69
CA ARG A 147 30.50 26.45 108.48
C ARG A 147 30.27 25.65 107.19
N THR A 148 30.89 24.48 107.04
CA THR A 148 30.78 23.66 105.83
C THR A 148 29.35 23.17 105.57
N GLU A 149 28.64 22.72 106.60
CA GLU A 149 27.24 22.28 106.48
C GLU A 149 26.29 23.48 106.26
N ALA A 150 26.59 24.63 106.88
CA ALA A 150 25.87 25.87 106.64
C ALA A 150 25.98 26.36 105.19
N LEU A 151 27.17 26.24 104.58
CA LEU A 151 27.40 26.53 103.17
C LEU A 151 26.68 25.56 102.24
N SER A 152 26.65 24.26 102.58
CA SER A 152 25.85 23.26 101.84
C SER A 152 24.37 23.63 101.78
N ARG A 153 23.79 24.09 102.91
CA ARG A 153 22.39 24.54 102.98
C ARG A 153 22.13 25.79 102.15
N LEU A 154 23.08 26.72 102.12
CA LEU A 154 23.01 27.93 101.30
C LEU A 154 23.01 27.58 99.81
N VAL A 155 23.95 26.75 99.37
CA VAL A 155 24.06 26.25 97.99
C VAL A 155 22.77 25.57 97.54
N LEU A 156 22.22 24.69 98.38
CA LEU A 156 20.98 24.01 98.07
C LEU A 156 19.81 25.00 97.91
N SER A 157 19.77 26.02 98.77
CA SER A 157 18.72 27.04 98.76
C SER A 157 18.77 27.94 97.52
N PHE A 158 19.97 28.29 97.05
CA PHE A 158 20.16 29.07 95.81
C PHE A 158 19.93 28.24 94.55
N SER A 159 20.53 27.05 94.47
CA SER A 159 20.44 26.15 93.31
C SER A 159 19.01 25.65 93.04
N GLN A 160 18.16 25.58 94.05
CA GLN A 160 16.77 25.12 93.95
C GLN A 160 15.76 26.26 94.16
N SER A 161 16.19 27.52 94.12
CA SER A 161 15.27 28.64 94.18
C SER A 161 14.33 28.66 92.96
N PRO A 162 13.04 28.97 93.12
CA PRO A 162 12.10 28.99 91.98
C PRO A 162 12.56 29.88 90.82
N GLU A 163 13.16 31.02 91.14
CA GLU A 163 13.71 31.97 90.15
C GLU A 163 14.82 31.32 89.31
N PHE A 164 15.82 30.70 89.96
CA PHE A 164 16.91 30.06 89.23
C PHE A 164 16.47 28.81 88.48
N THR A 165 15.63 27.95 89.08
CA THR A 165 15.15 26.76 88.39
C THR A 165 14.31 27.09 87.16
N GLY A 166 13.54 28.19 87.21
CA GLY A 166 12.79 28.69 86.05
C GLY A 166 13.71 29.31 84.99
N ALA A 167 14.62 30.20 85.41
CA ALA A 167 15.52 30.90 84.50
C ALA A 167 16.54 29.98 83.81
N SER A 168 16.97 28.90 84.46
CA SER A 168 17.96 27.96 83.92
C SER A 168 17.37 26.89 83.01
N GLN A 169 16.06 26.71 82.96
CA GLN A 169 15.45 25.53 82.32
C GLN A 169 15.79 25.41 80.84
N GLU A 170 15.59 26.48 80.06
CA GLU A 170 15.83 26.48 78.61
C GLU A 170 17.33 26.43 78.30
N TYR A 171 18.17 27.10 79.10
CA TYR A 171 19.62 27.00 78.96
C TYR A 171 20.15 25.59 79.25
N ILE A 172 19.55 24.86 80.21
CA ILE A 172 19.90 23.46 80.45
C ILE A 172 19.42 22.58 79.30
N ALA A 173 18.25 22.86 78.74
CA ALA A 173 17.76 22.15 77.56
C ALA A 173 18.75 22.28 76.40
N GLY A 174 19.11 23.51 76.00
CA GLY A 174 20.08 23.72 74.92
C GLY A 174 21.47 23.19 75.24
N PHE A 175 21.94 23.25 76.49
CA PHE A 175 23.20 22.63 76.91
C PHE A 175 23.20 21.10 76.72
N LEU A 176 22.08 20.44 77.02
CA LEU A 176 21.94 18.99 76.86
C LEU A 176 21.75 18.59 75.38
N GLU A 177 21.07 19.40 74.58
CA GLU A 177 20.96 19.21 73.13
C GLU A 177 22.33 19.31 72.46
N HIS A 178 23.09 20.36 72.76
CA HIS A 178 24.47 20.51 72.26
C HIS A 178 25.36 19.31 72.63
N ALA A 179 25.19 18.78 73.84
CA ALA A 179 25.91 17.58 74.25
C ALA A 179 25.47 16.32 73.47
N ALA A 180 24.20 16.24 73.08
CA ALA A 180 23.65 15.14 72.28
C ALA A 180 24.09 15.20 70.81
N ASP A 181 24.25 16.40 70.27
CA ASP A 181 24.73 16.65 68.92
C ASP A 181 26.26 16.49 68.78
N GLY A 182 26.95 16.15 69.87
CA GLY A 182 28.38 15.86 69.87
C GLY A 182 29.28 17.11 69.91
N ALA A 183 28.76 18.25 70.37
CA ALA A 183 29.53 19.47 70.50
C ALA A 183 30.75 19.30 71.45
N PRO A 184 31.82 20.09 71.28
CA PRO A 184 33.00 20.06 72.17
C PRO A 184 32.63 20.32 73.64
N ILE A 185 33.46 19.84 74.57
CA ILE A 185 33.23 19.99 76.02
C ILE A 185 33.17 21.48 76.38
N TYR A 186 31.97 21.98 76.71
CA TYR A 186 31.77 23.34 77.22
C TYR A 186 31.89 23.37 78.75
N THR A 187 32.79 24.20 79.28
CA THR A 187 33.04 24.34 80.73
C THR A 187 32.78 25.76 81.24
N GLY A 188 32.00 26.56 80.50
CA GLY A 188 31.67 27.95 80.84
C GLY A 188 30.35 28.09 81.62
N SER A 189 29.87 29.32 81.74
CA SER A 189 28.57 29.61 82.38
C SER A 189 27.41 28.97 81.62
N LEU A 190 26.43 28.45 82.35
CA LEU A 190 25.18 27.93 81.79
C LEU A 190 24.41 28.99 80.97
N PHE A 191 24.57 30.28 81.28
CA PHE A 191 23.90 31.38 80.57
C PHE A 191 24.63 31.77 79.27
N ASN A 192 24.94 30.78 78.43
CA ASN A 192 25.44 31.01 77.08
C ASN A 192 24.25 31.24 76.13
N PRO A 193 24.18 32.36 75.38
CA PRO A 193 23.15 32.58 74.36
C PRO A 193 23.02 31.46 73.32
N ASP A 194 24.10 30.74 73.04
CA ASP A 194 24.10 29.61 72.09
C ASP A 194 23.19 28.45 72.54
N PHE A 195 22.80 28.40 73.82
CA PHE A 195 21.89 27.37 74.36
C PHE A 195 20.41 27.76 74.28
N LEU A 196 20.06 28.88 73.64
CA LEU A 196 18.67 29.25 73.37
C LEU A 196 18.25 28.80 71.96
N PRO A 197 17.00 28.36 71.76
CA PRO A 197 16.51 28.00 70.43
C PRO A 197 16.47 29.24 69.51
N PRO A 198 16.70 29.08 68.19
CA PRO A 198 16.50 30.16 67.22
C PRO A 198 15.04 30.62 67.19
N GLU A 199 14.82 31.91 66.95
CA GLU A 199 13.47 32.52 66.92
C GLU A 199 12.59 31.89 65.83
N PRO A 200 11.32 31.53 66.11
CA PRO A 200 10.43 30.93 65.10
C PRO A 200 10.19 31.90 63.94
N GLN A 201 10.28 31.41 62.71
CA GLN A 201 9.98 32.19 61.50
C GLN A 201 8.50 32.61 61.49
N PRO A 202 8.15 33.80 60.97
CA PRO A 202 6.77 34.26 60.87
C PRO A 202 5.92 33.33 59.97
N GLU A 203 4.65 33.15 60.30
CA GLU A 203 3.70 32.35 59.49
C GLU A 203 3.43 33.04 58.14
N PRO A 204 3.29 32.29 57.03
CA PRO A 204 2.95 32.83 55.70
C PRO A 204 1.70 33.71 55.69
N GLN A 205 1.78 34.87 55.02
CA GLN A 205 0.71 35.88 54.98
C GLN A 205 0.30 36.26 53.55
N VAL A 206 -0.94 36.72 53.39
CA VAL A 206 -1.39 37.40 52.16
C VAL A 206 -1.39 38.92 52.41
N ILE A 207 -0.53 39.65 51.71
CA ILE A 207 -0.25 41.07 51.96
C ILE A 207 -0.77 41.91 50.77
N PRO A 208 -1.87 42.65 50.90
CA PRO A 208 -2.34 43.52 49.82
C PRO A 208 -1.52 44.84 49.76
N LEU A 209 -1.10 45.22 48.55
CA LEU A 209 -0.59 46.57 48.26
C LEU A 209 -1.71 47.61 48.43
N LYS A 210 -1.33 48.82 48.85
CA LYS A 210 -2.22 49.95 49.08
C LYS A 210 -1.99 51.00 48.01
N SER A 211 -2.81 52.04 48.00
CA SER A 211 -2.54 53.19 47.13
C SER A 211 -1.42 54.06 47.71
N GLY A 212 -0.39 54.33 46.91
CA GLY A 212 0.82 55.08 47.32
C GLY A 212 2.02 54.16 47.53
N VAL A 213 3.12 54.70 48.07
CA VAL A 213 4.38 53.95 48.21
C VAL A 213 4.31 52.93 49.34
N ASP A 214 4.47 51.65 48.99
CA ASP A 214 4.59 50.53 49.91
C ASP A 214 6.05 50.05 50.03
N ILE A 215 6.50 49.74 51.27
CA ILE A 215 7.81 49.15 51.54
C ILE A 215 7.58 47.86 52.35
N LEU A 216 7.76 46.71 51.71
CA LEU A 216 7.46 45.39 52.25
C LEU A 216 8.73 44.52 52.30
N ASP A 217 8.92 43.83 53.42
CA ASP A 217 9.92 42.78 53.59
C ASP A 217 9.17 41.45 53.77
N ILE A 218 9.30 40.53 52.80
CA ILE A 218 8.50 39.31 52.68
C ILE A 218 9.32 38.06 53.03
N HIS A 219 8.65 37.08 53.63
CA HIS A 219 9.23 35.82 54.09
C HIS A 219 8.67 34.64 53.27
N ASP A 220 9.26 33.46 53.50
CA ASP A 220 8.89 32.23 52.81
C ASP A 220 7.38 31.94 52.89
N GLY A 221 6.76 31.76 51.74
CA GLY A 221 5.31 31.51 51.61
C GLY A 221 4.41 32.74 51.65
N ASP A 222 4.93 33.96 51.88
CA ASP A 222 4.13 35.18 51.77
C ASP A 222 3.64 35.41 50.33
N VAL A 223 2.43 35.96 50.18
CA VAL A 223 1.81 36.33 48.89
C VAL A 223 1.44 37.80 48.90
N VAL A 224 2.15 38.62 48.13
CA VAL A 224 1.81 40.04 47.93
C VAL A 224 0.78 40.17 46.80
N ARG A 225 -0.29 40.95 46.99
CA ARG A 225 -1.34 41.17 45.97
C ARG A 225 -1.49 42.63 45.62
N GLY A 226 -1.36 42.98 44.34
CA GLY A 226 -1.45 44.35 43.86
C GLY A 226 -1.86 44.45 42.38
N GLY A 227 -1.66 45.61 41.77
CA GLY A 227 -2.02 45.83 40.38
C GLY A 227 -2.41 47.27 40.06
N THR A 228 -3.39 47.46 39.18
CA THR A 228 -3.86 48.80 38.78
C THR A 228 -4.28 49.64 40.00
N GLY A 229 -3.57 50.75 40.22
CA GLY A 229 -3.86 51.72 41.29
C GLY A 229 -3.25 51.41 42.65
N THR A 230 -2.60 50.26 42.82
CA THR A 230 -1.91 49.87 44.06
C THR A 230 -0.42 49.58 43.86
N LEU A 231 0.02 49.11 42.68
CA LEU A 231 1.44 49.12 42.34
C LEU A 231 1.81 50.53 41.83
N THR A 232 2.61 51.26 42.58
CA THR A 232 2.99 52.65 42.28
C THR A 232 4.50 52.87 42.26
N ALA A 233 4.92 53.96 41.61
CA ALA A 233 6.33 54.33 41.54
C ALA A 233 6.90 54.58 42.94
N GLY A 234 8.01 53.90 43.26
CA GLY A 234 8.66 53.95 44.56
C GLY A 234 8.34 52.77 45.49
N ASP A 235 7.42 51.88 45.11
CA ASP A 235 7.17 50.65 45.85
C ASP A 235 8.43 49.79 45.93
N ILE A 236 8.68 49.21 47.10
CA ILE A 236 9.83 48.33 47.37
C ILE A 236 9.30 47.04 48.00
N ILE A 237 9.47 45.93 47.31
CA ILE A 237 9.17 44.58 47.81
C ILE A 237 10.49 43.81 47.83
N THR A 238 11.00 43.52 49.02
CA THR A 238 12.24 42.76 49.24
C THR A 238 11.90 41.49 50.03
N GLY A 239 12.64 40.39 49.89
CA GLY A 239 12.38 39.20 50.72
C GLY A 239 13.50 38.18 50.78
N HIS A 240 13.24 37.02 51.41
CA HIS A 240 14.10 35.82 51.38
C HIS A 240 13.57 34.70 50.44
N SER A 241 12.27 34.71 50.16
CA SER A 241 11.47 33.88 49.23
C SER A 241 9.99 34.33 49.34
N GLY A 242 9.07 33.96 48.43
CA GLY A 242 7.66 34.41 48.41
C GLY A 242 7.08 34.70 47.02
N GLU A 243 5.79 35.04 46.94
CA GLU A 243 5.04 35.26 45.69
C GLU A 243 4.49 36.69 45.59
N VAL A 244 4.48 37.28 44.39
CA VAL A 244 3.83 38.56 44.09
C VAL A 244 2.81 38.36 42.96
N GLN A 245 1.53 38.65 43.22
CA GLN A 245 0.44 38.57 42.25
C GLN A 245 -0.02 40.00 41.87
N LEU A 246 0.08 40.32 40.59
CA LEU A 246 -0.23 41.64 40.03
C LEU A 246 -1.32 41.52 38.97
N GLU A 247 -2.41 42.26 39.12
CA GLU A 247 -3.54 42.26 38.17
C GLU A 247 -3.73 43.64 37.53
N PHE A 248 -3.62 43.74 36.22
CA PHE A 248 -3.68 45.01 35.49
C PHE A 248 -4.87 45.11 34.54
N THR A 249 -5.35 46.34 34.32
CA THR A 249 -6.42 46.62 33.34
C THR A 249 -5.90 47.36 32.10
N SER A 250 -4.99 48.33 32.28
CA SER A 250 -4.26 49.04 31.21
C SER A 250 -3.15 49.91 31.82
N GLY A 251 -2.26 50.44 30.98
CA GLY A 251 -1.33 51.52 31.33
C GLY A 251 0.13 51.09 31.48
N GLY A 252 0.99 52.06 31.81
CA GLY A 252 2.41 51.87 32.04
C GLY A 252 2.77 51.90 33.53
N TYR A 253 3.63 51.00 33.98
CA TYR A 253 4.04 50.85 35.39
C TYR A 253 5.56 50.89 35.51
N ASP A 254 6.09 51.93 36.17
CA ASP A 254 7.53 52.16 36.35
C ASP A 254 7.90 52.63 37.77
N GLY A 255 9.18 52.46 38.13
CA GLY A 255 9.75 52.95 39.39
C GLY A 255 9.56 52.03 40.61
N GLN A 256 8.96 50.86 40.45
CA GLN A 256 8.88 49.80 41.48
C GLN A 256 10.19 48.99 41.58
N THR A 257 10.53 48.53 42.79
CA THR A 257 11.65 47.61 43.07
C THR A 257 11.11 46.32 43.65
N ILE A 258 11.41 45.18 43.02
CA ILE A 258 11.02 43.86 43.51
C ILE A 258 12.27 42.98 43.51
N THR A 259 12.63 42.38 44.64
CA THR A 259 13.86 41.57 44.69
C THR A 259 13.77 40.37 45.61
N ASN A 260 14.40 39.28 45.18
CA ASN A 260 14.48 38.00 45.90
C ASN A 260 13.10 37.40 46.19
N VAL A 261 12.38 37.09 45.10
CA VAL A 261 10.99 36.57 45.08
C VAL A 261 10.96 35.30 44.23
N ASP A 262 10.21 34.28 44.67
CA ASP A 262 10.12 32.99 43.99
C ASP A 262 9.32 33.07 42.69
N LEU A 263 8.18 33.78 42.74
CA LEU A 263 7.25 33.90 41.63
C LEU A 263 6.62 35.28 41.58
N ILE A 264 6.64 35.90 40.42
CA ILE A 264 5.77 37.04 40.11
C ILE A 264 4.72 36.57 39.11
N GLN A 265 3.45 36.59 39.49
CA GLN A 265 2.31 36.38 38.60
C GLN A 265 1.79 37.74 38.12
N VAL A 266 1.61 37.88 36.82
CA VAL A 266 1.05 39.08 36.18
C VAL A 266 -0.15 38.66 35.35
N GLY A 267 -1.33 39.15 35.73
CA GLY A 267 -2.56 38.94 34.97
C GLY A 267 -3.14 40.24 34.43
N THR A 268 -4.01 40.09 33.44
CA THR A 268 -4.72 41.23 32.85
C THR A 268 -6.20 40.93 32.63
N SER A 269 -7.06 41.93 32.86
CA SER A 269 -8.51 41.76 32.78
C SER A 269 -9.15 42.52 31.61
N ASP A 270 -10.19 41.90 31.02
CA ASP A 270 -10.95 42.44 29.88
C ASP A 270 -11.66 43.75 30.26
N ALA A 271 -11.35 44.83 29.56
CA ALA A 271 -12.33 45.89 29.38
C ALA A 271 -12.28 46.48 27.96
N ALA A 272 -13.43 46.42 27.29
CA ALA A 272 -13.60 46.89 25.92
C ALA A 272 -13.13 48.35 25.76
N GLY A 273 -12.14 48.56 24.89
CA GLY A 273 -11.58 49.89 24.59
C GLY A 273 -10.44 50.34 25.51
N MET A 274 -9.89 49.46 26.35
CA MET A 274 -8.68 49.73 27.14
C MET A 274 -7.41 49.48 26.31
N GLY A 275 -6.36 50.28 26.55
CA GLY A 275 -5.04 50.10 25.91
C GLY A 275 -4.22 49.00 26.59
N GLY A 276 -3.12 48.58 25.97
CA GLY A 276 -2.24 47.53 26.52
C GLY A 276 -1.58 47.88 27.85
N VAL A 277 -0.93 46.87 28.45
CA VAL A 277 -0.16 46.96 29.69
C VAL A 277 1.34 46.93 29.39
N THR A 278 2.11 47.85 29.96
CA THR A 278 3.57 47.82 29.89
C THR A 278 4.16 47.98 31.28
N VAL A 279 4.99 47.04 31.70
CA VAL A 279 5.64 47.05 33.02
C VAL A 279 7.16 47.16 32.82
N ASP A 280 7.75 48.15 33.47
CA ASP A 280 9.20 48.36 33.49
C ASP A 280 9.83 47.57 34.65
N THR A 281 10.58 46.54 34.32
CA THR A 281 11.12 45.55 35.26
C THR A 281 12.61 45.80 35.59
N ARG A 282 13.16 46.98 35.29
CA ARG A 282 14.60 47.28 35.47
C ARG A 282 15.15 47.10 36.89
N HIS A 283 14.28 47.07 37.90
CA HIS A 283 14.64 46.88 39.30
C HIS A 283 14.00 45.60 39.86
N TRP A 284 13.67 44.65 38.98
CA TRP A 284 13.22 43.31 39.35
C TRP A 284 14.41 42.35 39.28
N THR A 285 14.99 42.02 40.43
CA THR A 285 16.26 41.26 40.50
C THR A 285 16.13 40.03 41.38
N GLN A 286 16.91 38.98 41.09
CA GLN A 286 16.85 37.71 41.85
C GLN A 286 15.42 37.13 41.88
N ILE A 287 14.81 37.02 40.69
CA ILE A 287 13.46 36.46 40.53
C ILE A 287 13.58 35.06 39.94
N ASP A 288 12.97 34.08 40.58
CA ASP A 288 13.04 32.68 40.15
C ASP A 288 12.11 32.41 38.95
N ALA A 289 10.89 32.92 38.99
CA ALA A 289 9.92 32.80 37.91
C ALA A 289 9.05 34.05 37.74
N ILE A 290 8.68 34.35 36.50
CA ILE A 290 7.68 35.35 36.15
C ILE A 290 6.64 34.67 35.24
N ALA A 291 5.40 34.59 35.72
CA ALA A 291 4.28 34.03 34.99
C ALA A 291 3.35 35.13 34.52
N LEU A 292 3.18 35.25 33.20
CA LEU A 292 2.10 36.02 32.59
C LEU A 292 0.89 35.08 32.46
N ASP A 293 -0.06 35.18 33.38
CA ASP A 293 -1.20 34.26 33.50
C ASP A 293 -2.51 35.01 33.26
N THR A 294 -3.49 34.36 32.63
CA THR A 294 -4.81 34.94 32.41
C THR A 294 -4.72 36.25 31.61
N LEU A 295 -3.90 36.27 30.55
CA LEU A 295 -3.74 37.46 29.72
C LEU A 295 -4.97 37.73 28.85
N ARG A 296 -5.46 38.98 28.86
CA ARG A 296 -6.64 39.42 28.11
C ARG A 296 -6.45 40.71 27.31
N VAL A 297 -5.30 41.39 27.47
CA VAL A 297 -4.87 42.53 26.64
C VAL A 297 -3.39 42.40 26.26
N ASP A 298 -2.95 43.15 25.24
CA ASP A 298 -1.53 43.25 24.88
C ASP A 298 -0.68 43.60 26.10
N THR A 299 0.37 42.81 26.34
CA THR A 299 1.15 42.88 27.57
C THR A 299 2.65 42.87 27.25
N ALA A 300 3.38 43.85 27.77
CA ALA A 300 4.83 43.98 27.59
C ALA A 300 5.55 44.08 28.94
N LEU A 301 6.53 43.22 29.18
CA LEU A 301 7.52 43.38 30.23
C LEU A 301 8.82 43.91 29.62
N THR A 302 9.32 45.05 30.13
CA THR A 302 10.49 45.74 29.58
C THR A 302 11.65 45.77 30.56
N ASN A 303 12.88 45.79 30.05
CA ASN A 303 14.11 45.75 30.85
C ASN A 303 14.21 44.51 31.77
N LEU A 304 13.88 43.32 31.27
CA LEU A 304 14.01 42.08 32.05
C LEU A 304 15.48 41.81 32.39
N GLN A 305 15.76 41.54 33.66
CA GLN A 305 17.12 41.62 34.23
C GLN A 305 17.93 40.31 34.19
N SER A 306 17.33 39.17 33.87
CA SER A 306 18.02 37.87 33.92
C SER A 306 17.47 36.86 32.92
N SER A 307 18.37 36.09 32.28
CA SER A 307 17.97 34.90 31.51
C SER A 307 17.71 33.68 32.38
N ASP A 308 18.16 33.68 33.65
CA ASP A 308 18.00 32.54 34.55
C ASP A 308 16.57 32.39 35.09
N THR A 309 15.83 33.51 35.13
CA THR A 309 14.40 33.57 35.48
C THR A 309 13.59 32.72 34.51
N ARG A 310 12.66 31.91 35.04
CA ARG A 310 11.72 31.14 34.22
C ARG A 310 10.54 32.02 33.83
N TYR A 311 10.33 32.23 32.54
CA TYR A 311 9.18 32.96 32.02
C TYR A 311 8.09 31.98 31.62
N SER A 312 6.82 32.27 31.91
CA SER A 312 5.70 31.51 31.35
C SER A 312 4.59 32.43 30.85
N ILE A 313 3.91 32.00 29.79
CA ILE A 313 2.78 32.72 29.17
C ILE A 313 1.59 31.77 29.10
N ASP A 314 0.45 32.26 29.58
CA ASP A 314 -0.87 31.64 29.47
C ASP A 314 -1.87 32.73 29.02
N ASP A 315 -2.35 32.61 27.77
CA ASP A 315 -3.43 33.46 27.27
C ASP A 315 -4.77 32.73 27.38
N ASP A 316 -5.50 32.96 28.48
CA ASP A 316 -6.84 32.38 28.74
C ASP A 316 -7.94 32.92 27.78
N VAL A 317 -7.59 33.25 26.52
CA VAL A 317 -8.46 33.90 25.53
C VAL A 317 -8.55 33.07 24.26
N THR A 318 -9.66 32.34 24.13
CA THR A 318 -10.03 31.60 22.91
C THR A 318 -10.91 32.41 21.95
N SER A 319 -11.26 33.68 22.26
CA SER A 319 -12.14 34.49 21.39
C SER A 319 -11.96 36.01 21.48
N ASN A 320 -11.74 36.63 20.31
CA ASN A 320 -11.92 38.04 19.90
C ASN A 320 -10.73 39.02 19.87
N GLY A 321 -9.50 38.54 19.77
CA GLY A 321 -8.35 39.35 19.35
C GLY A 321 -7.05 38.55 19.37
N LEU A 322 -6.13 38.81 18.44
CA LEU A 322 -4.76 38.30 18.56
C LEU A 322 -4.06 39.15 19.61
N LEU A 323 -3.68 38.56 20.75
CA LEU A 323 -2.93 39.25 21.79
C LEU A 323 -1.45 39.34 21.41
N HIS A 324 -0.81 40.47 21.67
CA HIS A 324 0.63 40.63 21.49
C HIS A 324 1.33 40.65 22.85
N THR A 325 2.12 39.60 23.13
CA THR A 325 2.90 39.48 24.36
C THR A 325 4.38 39.72 24.07
N THR A 326 4.98 40.72 24.74
CA THR A 326 6.39 41.08 24.55
C THR A 326 7.20 40.89 25.84
N LEU A 327 8.31 40.16 25.74
CA LEU A 327 9.34 40.08 26.78
C LEU A 327 10.61 40.75 26.27
N ASP A 328 10.91 41.93 26.79
CA ASP A 328 12.03 42.76 26.37
C ASP A 328 13.15 42.77 27.42
N PHE A 329 14.32 42.25 27.03
CA PHE A 329 15.44 41.97 27.91
C PHE A 329 16.48 43.08 27.92
N ASP A 330 16.99 43.40 29.11
CA ASP A 330 18.16 44.26 29.28
C ASP A 330 19.39 43.64 28.59
N ALA A 331 20.26 44.48 28.03
CA ALA A 331 21.45 44.01 27.30
C ALA A 331 22.35 43.08 28.13
N GLN A 332 22.43 43.27 29.44
CA GLN A 332 23.21 42.42 30.34
C GLN A 332 22.52 41.10 30.65
N ALA A 333 21.20 40.98 30.48
CA ALA A 333 20.43 39.79 30.80
C ALA A 333 20.65 38.67 29.77
N VAL A 334 20.92 39.03 28.51
CA VAL A 334 21.05 38.10 27.38
C VAL A 334 22.45 38.18 26.75
N GLY A 335 22.68 37.46 25.66
CA GLY A 335 23.97 37.39 24.97
C GLY A 335 24.59 36.00 24.95
N ALA A 336 25.90 35.94 24.68
CA ALA A 336 26.57 34.70 24.35
C ALA A 336 26.56 33.69 25.51
N GLY A 337 26.10 32.46 25.24
CA GLY A 337 26.04 31.37 26.24
C GLY A 337 24.90 31.48 27.26
N LYS A 338 24.01 32.48 27.12
CA LYS A 338 22.81 32.61 27.96
C LYS A 338 21.60 31.98 27.27
N VAL A 339 20.69 31.43 28.07
CA VAL A 339 19.50 30.72 27.60
C VAL A 339 18.28 31.35 28.24
N VAL A 340 17.36 31.87 27.42
CA VAL A 340 16.05 32.34 27.89
C VAL A 340 15.10 31.15 27.99
N LYS A 341 14.54 30.90 29.18
CA LYS A 341 13.60 29.79 29.44
C LYS A 341 12.16 30.29 29.37
N LEU A 342 11.37 29.75 28.45
CA LEU A 342 10.01 30.18 28.17
C LEU A 342 9.04 29.00 28.18
N GLY A 343 8.08 28.99 29.10
CA GLY A 343 6.95 28.08 29.10
C GLY A 343 5.76 28.67 28.38
N LEU A 344 5.14 27.94 27.46
CA LEU A 344 3.87 28.34 26.82
C LEU A 344 2.78 27.36 27.23
N LYS A 345 1.63 27.89 27.63
CA LYS A 345 0.44 27.12 27.97
C LYS A 345 -0.75 27.75 27.28
N GLU A 346 -1.41 27.00 26.40
CA GLU A 346 -2.69 27.37 25.77
C GLU A 346 -2.62 28.71 25.02
N VAL A 347 -1.49 29.02 24.39
CA VAL A 347 -1.22 30.32 23.76
C VAL A 347 -1.75 30.39 22.32
N HIS A 348 -2.52 31.42 21.99
CA HIS A 348 -3.11 31.66 20.67
C HIS A 348 -2.64 32.98 20.02
N GLY A 349 -2.04 33.88 20.80
CA GLY A 349 -1.53 35.18 20.34
C GLY A 349 -0.13 35.16 19.71
N ASP A 350 0.45 36.36 19.58
CA ASP A 350 1.84 36.60 19.22
C ASP A 350 2.73 36.63 20.47
N VAL A 351 3.90 36.00 20.36
CA VAL A 351 4.95 36.02 21.37
C VAL A 351 6.22 36.63 20.77
N GLN A 352 6.68 37.72 21.37
CA GLN A 352 7.84 38.46 20.91
C GLN A 352 8.89 38.56 22.02
N LEU A 353 10.12 38.13 21.73
CA LEU A 353 11.28 38.31 22.61
C LEU A 353 12.22 39.36 21.98
N THR A 354 12.42 40.47 22.66
CA THR A 354 13.36 41.52 22.21
C THR A 354 14.45 41.75 23.22
N ALA A 355 15.50 42.44 22.81
CA ALA A 355 16.52 42.89 23.74
C ALA A 355 16.99 44.29 23.36
N ASP A 356 17.57 44.98 24.34
CA ASP A 356 18.20 46.28 24.15
C ASP A 356 19.08 46.36 22.90
N VAL A 357 19.16 47.56 22.32
CA VAL A 357 19.87 47.81 21.06
C VAL A 357 21.30 47.27 21.12
N GLY A 358 21.60 46.33 20.22
CA GLY A 358 22.92 45.70 20.10
C GLY A 358 23.07 44.36 20.83
N ALA A 359 22.12 43.99 21.70
CA ALA A 359 22.05 42.68 22.32
C ALA A 359 21.30 41.66 21.44
N LYS A 360 21.55 40.37 21.69
CA LYS A 360 20.93 39.24 21.00
C LYS A 360 20.50 38.17 22.00
N ILE A 361 19.36 37.56 21.74
CA ILE A 361 18.87 36.38 22.45
C ILE A 361 19.39 35.16 21.68
N GLU A 362 20.61 34.70 21.96
CA GLU A 362 21.25 33.64 21.16
C GLU A 362 20.48 32.31 21.22
N THR A 363 20.03 31.90 22.42
CA THR A 363 19.38 30.61 22.66
C THR A 363 18.05 30.80 23.42
N VAL A 364 16.99 30.18 22.92
CA VAL A 364 15.69 30.07 23.61
C VAL A 364 15.41 28.60 23.92
N ALA A 365 15.04 28.32 25.16
CA ALA A 365 14.52 27.02 25.60
C ALA A 365 13.03 27.14 25.87
N LEU A 366 12.22 26.61 24.95
CA LEU A 366 10.77 26.60 25.00
C LEU A 366 10.27 25.31 25.66
N THR A 367 9.33 25.42 26.59
CA THR A 367 8.63 24.29 27.20
C THR A 367 7.13 24.40 26.91
N ILE A 368 6.55 23.36 26.33
CA ILE A 368 5.12 23.25 26.07
C ILE A 368 4.45 22.71 27.34
N ASN A 369 3.60 23.53 27.95
CA ASN A 369 2.89 23.25 29.19
C ASN A 369 1.38 23.08 29.00
N ASP A 370 0.95 22.79 27.77
CA ASP A 370 -0.46 22.60 27.41
C ASP A 370 -1.15 21.56 28.29
N THR A 371 -2.36 21.89 28.74
CA THR A 371 -3.22 20.96 29.48
C THR A 371 -3.86 19.97 28.52
N ALA A 372 -4.06 18.72 28.96
CA ALA A 372 -4.73 17.70 28.16
C ALA A 372 -6.10 18.19 27.63
N GLY A 373 -6.28 18.21 26.31
CA GLY A 373 -7.51 18.66 25.63
C GLY A 373 -7.49 20.11 25.15
N PHE A 374 -6.44 20.87 25.47
CA PHE A 374 -6.23 22.25 25.04
C PHE A 374 -4.90 22.35 24.30
N THR A 375 -4.86 23.12 23.22
CA THR A 375 -3.69 23.22 22.32
C THR A 375 -3.21 24.66 22.24
N SER A 376 -1.91 24.88 22.22
CA SER A 376 -1.34 26.16 21.81
C SER A 376 -1.26 26.27 20.29
N ASP A 377 -1.73 27.39 19.78
CA ASP A 377 -1.94 27.69 18.38
C ASP A 377 -1.33 29.07 18.03
N VAL A 378 -0.07 29.27 18.50
CA VAL A 378 0.71 30.51 18.50
C VAL A 378 0.72 31.15 17.11
N ASN A 379 0.23 32.38 17.02
CA ASN A 379 0.10 33.09 15.77
C ASN A 379 1.47 33.46 15.17
N SER A 380 2.36 34.03 15.98
CA SER A 380 3.77 34.21 15.62
C SER A 380 4.67 34.12 16.85
N PHE A 381 5.86 33.54 16.65
CA PHE A 381 6.93 33.53 17.64
C PHE A 381 8.15 34.19 17.02
N SER A 382 8.57 35.33 17.57
CA SER A 382 9.74 36.06 17.10
C SER A 382 10.71 36.34 18.23
N SER A 383 12.01 36.28 17.93
CA SER A 383 13.05 36.54 18.92
C SER A 383 14.21 37.31 18.27
N GLN A 384 14.81 38.25 18.99
CA GLN A 384 15.86 39.11 18.43
C GLN A 384 17.20 38.39 18.34
N GLY A 385 17.52 37.86 17.16
CA GLY A 385 18.84 37.32 16.82
C GLY A 385 19.09 35.93 17.37
N THR A 386 18.05 35.09 17.42
CA THR A 386 18.13 33.72 17.91
C THR A 386 18.73 32.80 16.88
N THR A 387 19.66 31.97 17.33
CA THR A 387 20.35 30.98 16.49
C THR A 387 20.04 29.55 16.91
N LYS A 388 19.57 29.35 18.16
CA LYS A 388 19.24 28.05 18.74
C LYS A 388 17.90 28.09 19.44
N LEU A 389 17.04 27.15 19.09
CA LEU A 389 15.75 26.92 19.75
C LEU A 389 15.73 25.47 20.26
N THR A 390 15.41 25.26 21.54
CA THR A 390 15.09 23.92 22.05
C THR A 390 13.63 23.86 22.45
N ILE A 391 12.94 22.77 22.18
CA ILE A 391 11.53 22.57 22.51
C ILE A 391 11.38 21.28 23.31
N ASP A 392 10.71 21.34 24.45
CA ASP A 392 10.45 20.21 25.34
C ASP A 392 8.98 20.23 25.80
N GLY A 393 8.49 19.11 26.33
CA GLY A 393 7.19 19.01 26.97
C GLY A 393 6.07 18.67 25.98
N GLY A 394 4.87 19.11 26.33
CA GLY A 394 3.65 18.82 25.59
C GLY A 394 3.03 17.48 25.95
N VAL A 395 1.81 17.28 25.46
CA VAL A 395 1.01 16.08 25.68
C VAL A 395 0.99 15.27 24.38
N ALA A 396 1.28 13.98 24.48
CA ALA A 396 1.30 13.08 23.32
C ALA A 396 -0.04 13.11 22.55
N GLY A 397 0.05 13.31 21.24
CA GLY A 397 -1.10 13.38 20.32
C GLY A 397 -1.88 14.70 20.32
N LEU A 398 -1.52 15.69 21.16
CA LEU A 398 -2.02 17.06 21.02
C LEU A 398 -1.13 17.86 20.08
N ASP A 399 -1.72 18.82 19.38
CA ASP A 399 -0.99 19.67 18.46
C ASP A 399 -0.43 20.91 19.17
N PHE A 400 0.80 21.28 18.84
CA PHE A 400 1.42 22.55 19.21
C PHE A 400 1.89 23.26 17.94
N ARG A 401 1.31 24.42 17.64
CA ARG A 401 1.57 25.12 16.36
C ARG A 401 2.21 26.48 16.57
N ILE A 402 3.24 26.75 15.79
CA ILE A 402 3.74 28.11 15.54
C ILE A 402 3.45 28.42 14.07
N LYS A 403 2.43 29.26 13.83
CA LYS A 403 1.90 29.51 12.48
C LYS A 403 2.83 30.40 11.66
N GLY A 404 3.33 31.47 12.29
CA GLY A 404 4.30 32.38 11.70
C GLY A 404 5.65 31.72 11.42
N ALA A 405 6.39 32.25 10.45
CA ALA A 405 7.76 31.81 10.21
C ALA A 405 8.65 32.11 11.43
N LEU A 406 9.46 31.13 11.82
CA LEU A 406 10.48 31.26 12.85
C LEU A 406 11.62 32.17 12.38
N ASP A 407 12.48 32.60 13.33
CA ASP A 407 13.61 33.49 13.06
C ASP A 407 14.50 32.94 11.94
N ALA A 408 14.75 33.77 10.93
CA ALA A 408 15.55 33.47 9.75
C ALA A 408 17.03 33.17 10.08
N GLY A 409 17.51 33.56 11.25
CA GLY A 409 18.88 33.32 11.72
C GLY A 409 19.09 32.00 12.47
N LEU A 410 18.06 31.15 12.58
CA LEU A 410 18.17 29.86 13.25
C LEU A 410 19.14 28.91 12.53
N THR A 411 20.02 28.30 13.31
CA THR A 411 20.98 27.26 12.87
C THR A 411 20.72 25.91 13.52
N SER A 412 19.92 25.89 14.59
CA SER A 412 19.55 24.66 15.30
C SER A 412 18.16 24.77 15.92
N ILE A 413 17.35 23.75 15.70
CA ILE A 413 16.12 23.45 16.46
C ILE A 413 16.29 22.04 17.05
N ASP A 414 16.27 21.91 18.37
CA ASP A 414 16.26 20.60 19.04
C ASP A 414 14.97 20.43 19.82
N ALA A 415 14.00 19.74 19.21
CA ALA A 415 12.72 19.40 19.77
C ALA A 415 12.61 17.92 20.15
N SER A 416 13.74 17.21 20.27
CA SER A 416 13.76 15.76 20.51
C SER A 416 13.12 15.30 21.82
N ALA A 417 12.88 16.22 22.76
CA ALA A 417 12.19 15.95 24.01
C ALA A 417 10.68 16.28 23.96
N ALA A 418 10.21 16.91 22.89
CA ALA A 418 8.80 17.24 22.70
C ALA A 418 7.96 15.98 22.44
N LYS A 419 6.80 15.93 23.08
CA LYS A 419 5.84 14.82 22.97
C LYS A 419 4.62 15.16 22.11
N ALA A 420 4.30 16.45 21.98
CA ALA A 420 3.19 16.94 21.17
C ALA A 420 3.51 16.83 19.67
N ASN A 421 2.47 16.85 18.83
CA ASN A 421 2.61 16.99 17.38
C ASN A 421 2.98 18.45 17.07
N LEU A 422 4.21 18.68 16.64
CA LEU A 422 4.73 20.00 16.35
C LEU A 422 4.34 20.46 14.95
N SER A 423 4.08 21.75 14.80
CA SER A 423 3.95 22.39 13.49
C SER A 423 4.84 23.63 13.45
N LEU A 424 6.01 23.51 12.80
CA LEU A 424 7.06 24.52 12.79
C LEU A 424 7.32 25.04 11.38
N ASN A 425 7.42 26.35 11.23
CA ASN A 425 7.67 26.99 9.94
C ASN A 425 9.07 27.63 9.87
N ILE A 426 9.97 26.99 9.12
CA ILE A 426 11.35 27.44 8.88
C ILE A 426 11.57 27.94 7.44
N SER A 427 10.50 28.18 6.68
CA SER A 427 10.57 28.67 5.30
C SER A 427 11.26 30.03 5.14
N GLY A 428 11.48 30.76 6.24
CA GLY A 428 12.23 32.01 6.29
C GLY A 428 13.75 31.86 6.52
N SER A 429 14.28 30.65 6.74
CA SER A 429 15.69 30.44 7.09
C SER A 429 16.66 31.05 6.06
N THR A 430 17.74 31.67 6.53
CA THR A 430 18.80 32.24 5.68
C THR A 430 20.15 31.52 5.81
N THR A 431 20.19 30.47 6.65
CA THR A 431 21.39 29.69 6.96
C THR A 431 21.07 28.21 7.00
N ASP A 432 22.09 27.38 6.80
CA ASP A 432 21.98 25.93 7.00
C ASP A 432 21.51 25.64 8.43
N ILE A 433 20.50 24.77 8.56
CA ILE A 433 19.84 24.50 9.84
C ILE A 433 19.82 23.01 10.19
N ASN A 434 20.07 22.69 11.46
CA ASN A 434 19.89 21.36 12.03
C ASN A 434 18.58 21.30 12.80
N VAL A 435 17.63 20.47 12.40
CA VAL A 435 16.36 20.27 13.08
C VAL A 435 16.24 18.83 13.57
N LYS A 436 15.93 18.66 14.84
CA LYS A 436 15.46 17.40 15.41
C LYS A 436 14.06 17.61 15.94
N LEU A 437 13.13 16.81 15.48
CA LEU A 437 11.74 16.80 15.92
C LEU A 437 11.55 15.71 17.00
N GLY A 438 10.33 15.61 17.53
CA GLY A 438 10.00 14.93 18.77
C GLY A 438 9.50 13.50 18.58
N SER A 439 8.59 13.08 19.47
CA SER A 439 7.89 11.80 19.37
C SER A 439 6.44 11.93 18.86
N GLY A 440 6.06 13.11 18.38
CA GLY A 440 4.75 13.40 17.83
C GLY A 440 4.72 13.19 16.32
N ASN A 441 3.55 13.32 15.69
CA ASN A 441 3.46 13.37 14.24
C ASN A 441 3.75 14.80 13.78
N ASP A 442 5.02 15.09 13.53
CA ASP A 442 5.51 16.46 13.41
C ASP A 442 5.46 16.97 11.97
N LYS A 443 5.25 18.28 11.83
CA LYS A 443 5.13 19.01 10.56
C LYS A 443 6.18 20.11 10.48
N LEU A 444 7.01 20.02 9.47
CA LEU A 444 8.07 20.99 9.21
C LEU A 444 7.84 21.71 7.88
N TYR A 445 7.56 23.00 7.92
CA TYR A 445 7.37 23.82 6.72
C TYR A 445 8.67 24.50 6.31
N THR A 446 9.12 24.20 5.10
CA THR A 446 10.33 24.74 4.44
C THR A 446 9.93 25.50 3.17
N GLY A 447 10.87 25.81 2.29
CA GLY A 447 10.59 26.35 0.96
C GLY A 447 11.84 26.47 0.12
N ASP A 448 12.00 27.62 -0.55
CA ASP A 448 13.22 27.91 -1.31
C ASP A 448 14.50 27.92 -0.47
N THR A 449 14.36 28.04 0.85
CA THR A 449 15.45 28.08 1.83
C THR A 449 16.03 26.70 2.13
N LEU A 450 15.35 25.62 1.71
CA LEU A 450 15.89 24.27 1.75
C LEU A 450 17.25 24.27 1.02
N SER A 451 18.29 23.76 1.66
CA SER A 451 19.66 23.86 1.20
C SER A 451 20.35 22.49 1.20
N ASN A 452 21.61 22.44 0.76
CA ASN A 452 22.43 21.22 0.83
C ASN A 452 23.06 21.01 2.21
N GLY A 453 23.06 22.03 3.07
CA GLY A 453 23.63 21.96 4.42
C GLY A 453 22.58 21.70 5.50
N ASP A 454 21.30 21.69 5.14
CA ASP A 454 20.23 21.41 6.09
C ASP A 454 20.21 19.95 6.50
N VAL A 455 19.98 19.71 7.79
CA VAL A 455 19.90 18.38 8.39
C VAL A 455 18.58 18.27 9.16
N PHE A 456 17.76 17.30 8.79
CA PHE A 456 16.47 17.04 9.43
C PHE A 456 16.41 15.64 10.01
N LYS A 457 15.82 15.53 11.19
CA LYS A 457 15.53 14.28 11.87
C LYS A 457 14.12 14.34 12.45
N GLY A 458 13.19 13.52 11.96
CA GLY A 458 11.79 13.56 12.40
C GLY A 458 11.58 12.95 13.79
N GLY A 459 12.26 11.84 14.11
CA GLY A 459 12.10 11.20 15.41
C GLY A 459 11.12 10.04 15.32
N ALA A 460 10.21 9.94 16.28
CA ALA A 460 9.20 8.89 16.27
C ALA A 460 7.83 9.50 15.95
N GLY A 461 7.06 8.85 15.08
CA GLY A 461 5.79 9.40 14.61
C GLY A 461 5.68 9.20 13.11
N ASP A 462 4.62 9.70 12.51
CA ASP A 462 4.53 9.88 11.06
C ASP A 462 4.84 11.35 10.73
N ASP A 463 6.10 11.63 10.41
CA ASP A 463 6.60 12.99 10.24
C ASP A 463 6.47 13.46 8.80
N THR A 464 6.15 14.76 8.63
CA THR A 464 5.93 15.37 7.31
C THR A 464 6.75 16.64 7.10
N LEU A 465 7.54 16.66 6.03
CA LEU A 465 8.22 17.87 5.54
C LEU A 465 7.42 18.49 4.40
N TYR A 466 7.03 19.75 4.56
CA TYR A 466 6.38 20.55 3.53
C TYR A 466 7.38 21.48 2.84
N ALA A 467 7.37 21.56 1.50
CA ALA A 467 8.21 22.50 0.77
C ALA A 467 7.51 23.09 -0.46
N THR A 468 7.52 24.41 -0.57
CA THR A 468 7.14 25.12 -1.81
C THR A 468 8.38 25.76 -2.44
N PHE A 469 8.75 25.29 -3.63
CA PHE A 469 9.85 25.82 -4.41
C PHE A 469 9.32 26.87 -5.39
N THR A 470 9.78 28.11 -5.28
CA THR A 470 9.46 29.20 -6.24
C THR A 470 10.66 29.62 -7.07
N LYS A 471 11.86 29.12 -6.73
CA LYS A 471 13.13 29.45 -7.40
C LYS A 471 13.82 28.20 -7.93
N ALA A 472 14.42 28.35 -9.10
CA ALA A 472 15.24 27.31 -9.71
C ALA A 472 16.45 26.91 -8.85
N GLY A 473 16.92 25.68 -9.02
CA GLY A 473 18.16 25.17 -8.42
C GLY A 473 18.02 23.77 -7.81
N THR A 474 19.14 23.18 -7.42
CA THR A 474 19.16 21.87 -6.76
C THR A 474 19.06 22.04 -5.24
N ARG A 475 18.35 21.12 -4.59
CA ARG A 475 18.13 21.02 -3.15
C ARG A 475 18.57 19.61 -2.74
N ALA A 476 19.51 19.48 -1.82
CA ALA A 476 20.05 18.18 -1.40
C ALA A 476 20.20 18.10 0.13
N PRO A 477 19.09 18.19 0.88
CA PRO A 477 19.16 18.13 2.34
C PRO A 477 19.64 16.75 2.82
N THR A 478 20.10 16.69 4.06
CA THR A 478 20.26 15.42 4.78
C THR A 478 19.01 15.19 5.61
N SER A 479 18.33 14.07 5.44
CA SER A 479 17.07 13.77 6.15
C SER A 479 17.02 12.31 6.55
N SER A 480 16.54 12.04 7.76
CA SER A 480 16.28 10.69 8.27
C SER A 480 15.06 10.71 9.18
N GLU A 481 14.39 9.57 9.37
CA GLU A 481 13.21 9.47 10.24
C GLU A 481 12.10 10.47 9.84
N ILE A 482 11.96 10.82 8.55
CA ILE A 482 10.81 11.59 8.02
C ILE A 482 10.13 10.75 6.96
N GLU A 483 8.88 10.37 7.18
CA GLU A 483 8.18 9.41 6.32
C GLU A 483 7.54 10.04 5.08
N THR A 484 7.17 11.33 5.16
CA THR A 484 6.39 11.99 4.09
C THR A 484 7.00 13.33 3.69
N PHE A 485 7.21 13.52 2.39
CA PHE A 485 7.53 14.81 1.79
C PHE A 485 6.33 15.34 1.02
N ASP A 486 5.91 16.57 1.29
CA ASP A 486 4.78 17.23 0.68
C ASP A 486 5.25 18.49 -0.08
N LEU A 487 5.27 18.40 -1.41
CA LEU A 487 6.08 19.23 -2.28
C LEU A 487 5.22 20.02 -3.28
N THR A 488 5.65 21.24 -3.58
CA THR A 488 5.07 22.09 -4.64
C THR A 488 6.19 22.73 -5.46
N PHE A 489 6.13 22.59 -6.79
CA PHE A 489 7.15 23.08 -7.72
C PHE A 489 6.60 24.24 -8.56
N ASN A 490 6.83 25.47 -8.12
CA ASN A 490 6.47 26.70 -8.86
C ASN A 490 7.68 27.39 -9.50
N GLY A 491 8.84 26.74 -9.45
CA GLY A 491 10.03 27.06 -10.23
C GLY A 491 10.83 25.79 -10.47
N ASN A 492 11.73 25.81 -11.47
CA ASN A 492 12.55 24.68 -11.90
C ASN A 492 13.58 24.22 -10.84
N ALA A 493 13.07 23.62 -9.78
CA ALA A 493 13.82 23.06 -8.67
C ALA A 493 14.03 21.55 -8.87
N LYS A 494 15.17 21.06 -8.41
CA LYS A 494 15.51 19.63 -8.36
C LYS A 494 15.75 19.22 -6.93
N LEU A 495 14.98 18.26 -6.42
CA LEU A 495 15.18 17.68 -5.10
C LEU A 495 16.00 16.39 -5.24
N ASN A 496 17.15 16.37 -4.58
CA ASN A 496 18.10 15.26 -4.59
C ASN A 496 18.02 14.50 -3.27
N PHE A 497 17.65 13.23 -3.35
CA PHE A 497 17.43 12.30 -2.24
C PHE A 497 18.69 11.51 -1.85
N ALA A 498 19.87 11.82 -2.40
CA ALA A 498 21.09 11.06 -2.13
C ALA A 498 21.48 10.93 -0.63
N ASN A 499 21.01 11.84 0.23
CA ASN A 499 21.18 11.78 1.69
C ASN A 499 19.83 11.85 2.44
N VAL A 500 18.75 11.42 1.78
CA VAL A 500 17.40 11.35 2.34
C VAL A 500 17.06 9.87 2.51
N ASP A 501 16.81 9.47 3.75
CA ASP A 501 16.46 8.11 4.16
C ASP A 501 15.06 8.10 4.80
N ASP A 502 14.45 6.93 4.91
CA ASP A 502 13.15 6.65 5.54
C ASP A 502 11.89 7.26 4.88
N VAL A 503 12.03 8.10 3.84
CA VAL A 503 10.88 8.67 3.13
C VAL A 503 10.14 7.57 2.40
N LYS A 504 8.87 7.37 2.75
CA LYS A 504 7.97 6.35 2.15
C LYS A 504 7.06 6.94 1.08
N THR A 505 6.63 8.18 1.30
CA THR A 505 5.64 8.86 0.47
C THR A 505 6.12 10.24 0.06
N VAL A 506 6.03 10.52 -1.23
CA VAL A 506 6.20 11.88 -1.79
C VAL A 506 4.85 12.33 -2.34
N ASN A 507 4.32 13.43 -1.83
CA ASN A 507 3.16 14.11 -2.39
C ASN A 507 3.66 15.29 -3.24
N VAL A 508 3.16 15.40 -4.47
CA VAL A 508 3.37 16.54 -5.36
C VAL A 508 2.01 17.20 -5.58
N ASN A 509 1.85 18.39 -5.02
CA ASN A 509 0.65 19.19 -5.20
C ASN A 509 0.68 19.92 -6.55
N GLN A 510 -0.40 20.67 -6.81
CA GLN A 510 -0.52 21.55 -7.97
C GLN A 510 0.73 22.42 -8.13
N SER A 511 1.42 22.26 -9.25
CA SER A 511 2.74 22.83 -9.50
C SER A 511 2.76 23.55 -10.85
N THR A 512 3.34 24.76 -10.90
CA THR A 512 3.42 25.56 -12.14
C THR A 512 4.72 25.38 -12.92
N ASP A 513 5.66 24.57 -12.41
CA ASP A 513 6.90 24.15 -13.08
C ASP A 513 7.11 22.64 -12.90
N ARG A 514 8.10 22.05 -13.56
CA ARG A 514 8.38 20.61 -13.47
C ARG A 514 8.86 20.20 -12.08
N PHE A 515 8.33 19.09 -11.56
CA PHE A 515 8.99 18.37 -10.48
C PHE A 515 10.16 17.53 -11.01
N GLN A 516 11.26 17.50 -10.24
CA GLN A 516 12.45 16.69 -10.53
C GLN A 516 12.92 16.04 -9.22
N LEU A 517 12.67 14.75 -9.09
CA LEU A 517 13.07 13.91 -7.96
C LEU A 517 14.23 13.02 -8.41
N ALA A 518 15.37 13.08 -7.71
CA ALA A 518 16.56 12.33 -8.13
C ALA A 518 17.30 11.65 -7.00
N ASN A 519 17.96 10.55 -7.33
CA ASN A 519 18.70 9.67 -6.42
C ASN A 519 17.84 9.18 -5.24
N MET A 520 16.58 8.84 -5.49
CA MET A 520 15.74 8.18 -4.49
C MET A 520 16.29 6.78 -4.18
N ASP A 521 16.16 6.32 -2.94
CA ASP A 521 16.44 4.95 -2.55
C ASP A 521 15.15 4.10 -2.53
N SER A 522 15.26 2.81 -2.17
CA SER A 522 14.12 1.90 -2.16
C SER A 522 13.09 2.15 -1.05
N THR A 523 13.30 3.09 -0.12
CA THR A 523 12.27 3.40 0.89
C THR A 523 11.10 4.15 0.28
N VAL A 524 11.36 4.96 -0.76
CA VAL A 524 10.32 5.69 -1.48
C VAL A 524 9.49 4.69 -2.28
N ALA A 525 8.26 4.44 -1.82
CA ALA A 525 7.35 3.48 -2.44
C ALA A 525 6.12 4.14 -3.08
N ASN A 526 5.75 5.35 -2.64
CA ASN A 526 4.55 6.04 -3.12
C ASN A 526 4.87 7.46 -3.61
N LEU A 527 4.39 7.79 -4.80
CA LEU A 527 4.37 9.15 -5.34
C LEU A 527 2.93 9.55 -5.66
N ASN A 528 2.36 10.47 -4.88
CA ASN A 528 1.01 10.97 -5.12
C ASN A 528 1.08 12.33 -5.82
N VAL A 529 0.60 12.42 -7.05
CA VAL A 529 0.54 13.67 -7.82
C VAL A 529 -0.91 14.14 -7.84
N SER A 530 -1.17 15.40 -7.46
CA SER A 530 -2.54 15.92 -7.38
C SER A 530 -2.65 17.35 -7.90
N GLY A 531 -3.82 17.65 -8.49
CA GLY A 531 -4.09 18.95 -9.11
C GLY A 531 -3.29 19.17 -10.39
N LEU A 532 -3.52 20.31 -11.05
CA LEU A 532 -2.92 20.63 -12.35
C LEU A 532 -1.39 20.70 -12.25
N GLN A 533 -0.72 19.93 -13.11
CA GLN A 533 0.73 19.98 -13.21
C GLN A 533 1.19 20.90 -14.34
N ALA A 534 2.47 21.24 -14.32
CA ALA A 534 3.06 22.09 -15.32
C ALA A 534 3.24 21.32 -16.63
N ASP A 535 2.97 22.00 -17.73
CA ASP A 535 3.23 21.45 -19.05
C ASP A 535 4.74 21.35 -19.36
N SER A 536 5.40 20.30 -18.87
CA SER A 536 6.85 20.17 -18.87
C SER A 536 7.34 18.72 -18.73
N TYR A 537 8.66 18.52 -18.76
CA TYR A 537 9.26 17.21 -18.58
C TYR A 537 9.57 16.93 -17.10
N HIS A 538 8.72 16.12 -16.46
CA HIS A 538 8.86 15.67 -15.09
C HIS A 538 9.85 14.53 -14.98
N THR A 539 10.60 14.44 -13.88
CA THR A 539 11.60 13.36 -13.71
C THR A 539 11.52 12.69 -12.35
N ILE A 540 11.61 11.35 -12.39
CA ILE A 540 11.64 10.43 -11.26
C ILE A 540 12.88 9.55 -11.46
N GLU A 541 13.87 9.67 -10.58
CA GLU A 541 15.14 8.96 -10.70
C GLU A 541 15.53 8.32 -9.35
N TYR A 542 15.57 6.99 -9.33
CA TYR A 542 16.22 6.25 -8.25
C TYR A 542 17.74 6.25 -8.43
N ALA A 543 18.47 6.14 -7.32
CA ALA A 543 19.91 6.07 -7.30
C ALA A 543 20.41 4.85 -8.10
N ALA A 544 21.57 5.00 -8.75
CA ALA A 544 22.14 3.92 -9.54
C ALA A 544 22.43 2.69 -8.65
N GLY A 545 21.91 1.51 -9.06
CA GLY A 545 22.11 0.24 -8.35
C GLY A 545 20.97 -0.16 -7.41
N VAL A 546 19.95 0.68 -7.23
CA VAL A 546 18.69 0.26 -6.61
C VAL A 546 17.96 -0.64 -7.60
N THR A 547 17.65 -1.88 -7.21
CA THR A 547 17.03 -2.89 -8.10
C THR A 547 15.71 -3.45 -7.57
N ASP A 548 15.39 -3.18 -6.31
CA ASP A 548 14.23 -3.67 -5.55
C ASP A 548 13.23 -2.55 -5.23
N SER A 549 13.32 -1.40 -5.91
CA SER A 549 12.34 -0.33 -5.75
C SER A 549 11.02 -0.71 -6.42
N ASN A 550 9.92 -0.66 -5.67
CA ASN A 550 8.56 -0.76 -6.19
C ASN A 550 7.89 0.61 -6.03
N LEU A 551 7.82 1.37 -7.11
CA LEU A 551 7.21 2.69 -7.11
C LEU A 551 5.76 2.63 -7.56
N LYS A 552 4.86 3.00 -6.67
CA LYS A 552 3.47 3.31 -7.00
C LYS A 552 3.28 4.81 -7.21
N VAL A 553 2.96 5.22 -8.43
CA VAL A 553 2.54 6.58 -8.78
C VAL A 553 1.02 6.64 -8.81
N THR A 554 0.41 7.51 -8.02
CA THR A 554 -1.03 7.83 -8.11
C THR A 554 -1.20 9.25 -8.63
N TRP A 555 -1.71 9.41 -9.84
CA TRP A 555 -1.95 10.71 -10.47
C TRP A 555 -3.44 11.06 -10.41
N THR A 556 -3.82 12.04 -9.60
CA THR A 556 -5.21 12.39 -9.35
C THR A 556 -5.59 13.74 -9.95
N ASN A 557 -6.46 13.70 -10.96
CA ASN A 557 -7.05 14.89 -11.56
C ASN A 557 -8.52 15.11 -11.17
N ASP A 558 -8.73 15.87 -10.09
CA ASP A 558 -10.04 16.26 -9.57
C ASP A 558 -10.44 17.72 -9.90
N LYS A 559 -9.67 18.44 -10.74
CA LYS A 559 -9.89 19.88 -10.98
C LYS A 559 -9.72 20.28 -12.45
N ALA A 560 -10.83 20.25 -13.21
CA ALA A 560 -10.85 20.54 -14.65
C ALA A 560 -9.90 19.61 -15.44
N ASN A 561 -10.03 19.55 -16.77
CA ASN A 561 -9.16 18.66 -17.56
C ASN A 561 -7.70 19.13 -17.45
N ASP A 562 -6.80 18.24 -17.03
CA ASP A 562 -5.36 18.47 -17.01
C ASP A 562 -4.83 18.15 -18.40
N ILE A 563 -5.13 19.07 -19.30
CA ILE A 563 -4.97 18.90 -20.75
C ILE A 563 -3.52 18.87 -21.22
N TYR A 564 -2.57 19.18 -20.33
CA TYR A 564 -1.14 19.18 -20.62
C TYR A 564 -0.36 18.87 -19.33
N ALA A 565 -0.48 17.64 -18.85
CA ALA A 565 0.29 17.10 -17.71
C ALA A 565 1.79 16.93 -18.03
N GLY A 566 2.23 17.37 -19.22
CA GLY A 566 3.60 17.31 -19.68
C GLY A 566 4.03 15.90 -20.10
N ALA A 567 5.28 15.57 -19.80
CA ALA A 567 5.91 14.28 -20.09
C ALA A 567 6.60 13.73 -18.84
N LEU A 568 6.82 12.40 -18.78
CA LEU A 568 7.40 11.71 -17.63
C LEU A 568 8.70 10.99 -18.01
N GLY A 569 9.77 11.28 -17.27
CA GLY A 569 11.02 10.53 -17.31
C GLY A 569 11.21 9.69 -16.06
N VAL A 570 11.29 8.37 -16.21
CA VAL A 570 11.51 7.43 -15.13
C VAL A 570 12.88 6.76 -15.31
N LYS A 571 13.68 6.75 -14.25
CA LYS A 571 15.00 6.12 -14.24
C LYS A 571 15.23 5.25 -13.02
N ASN A 572 15.74 4.06 -13.27
CA ASN A 572 16.14 3.05 -12.31
C ASN A 572 15.02 2.59 -11.35
N ALA A 573 13.75 2.70 -11.75
CA ALA A 573 12.64 2.20 -10.93
C ALA A 573 12.43 0.71 -11.21
N GLY A 574 12.88 -0.19 -10.33
CA GLY A 574 12.74 -1.65 -10.48
C GLY A 574 11.35 -2.11 -10.94
N GLU A 575 10.30 -1.67 -10.27
CA GLU A 575 8.90 -1.82 -10.68
C GLU A 575 8.21 -0.44 -10.69
N PHE A 576 7.42 -0.18 -11.73
CA PHE A 576 6.70 1.07 -11.91
C PHE A 576 5.21 0.82 -12.12
N HIS A 577 4.41 1.23 -11.13
CA HIS A 577 2.96 1.07 -11.13
C HIS A 577 2.30 2.44 -11.18
N PHE A 578 1.64 2.78 -12.28
CA PHE A 578 0.96 4.05 -12.48
C PHE A 578 -0.56 3.89 -12.36
N GLU A 579 -1.19 4.70 -11.49
CA GLU A 579 -2.63 4.75 -11.32
C GLU A 579 -3.16 6.15 -11.60
N SER A 580 -3.90 6.34 -12.69
CA SER A 580 -4.66 7.55 -12.98
C SER A 580 -5.99 7.54 -12.22
N LYS A 581 -6.38 8.68 -11.63
CA LYS A 581 -7.63 8.89 -10.89
C LYS A 581 -8.25 10.23 -11.19
N GLY A 582 -9.54 10.34 -10.87
CA GLY A 582 -10.26 11.61 -10.82
C GLY A 582 -11.39 11.69 -11.85
N GLN A 583 -12.08 12.83 -11.86
CA GLN A 583 -13.26 13.04 -12.73
C GLN A 583 -12.92 13.58 -14.11
N PHE A 584 -11.67 14.00 -14.34
CA PHE A 584 -11.28 14.73 -15.54
C PHE A 584 -10.08 14.09 -16.23
N ASP A 585 -10.05 14.19 -17.55
CA ASP A 585 -8.99 13.62 -18.39
C ASP A 585 -7.61 14.17 -18.02
N THR A 586 -6.60 13.32 -18.16
CA THR A 586 -5.18 13.63 -17.97
C THR A 586 -4.44 13.34 -19.27
N TYR A 587 -3.83 14.37 -19.85
CA TYR A 587 -3.13 14.28 -21.13
C TYR A 587 -1.62 14.42 -20.93
N PHE A 588 -0.86 13.37 -21.25
CA PHE A 588 0.59 13.40 -21.37
C PHE A 588 1.00 13.58 -22.83
N HIS A 589 1.92 14.49 -23.13
CA HIS A 589 2.33 14.79 -24.50
C HIS A 589 3.82 15.10 -24.62
N ASN A 590 4.35 15.15 -25.85
CA ASN A 590 5.78 15.20 -26.08
C ASN A 590 6.41 16.57 -25.78
N ILE A 591 7.09 16.64 -24.64
CA ILE A 591 8.04 17.71 -24.29
C ILE A 591 9.40 17.12 -23.88
N ALA A 592 9.62 15.83 -24.17
CA ALA A 592 10.89 15.18 -23.86
C ALA A 592 12.05 15.88 -24.63
N PRO A 593 13.20 16.12 -23.99
CA PRO A 593 14.32 16.81 -24.63
C PRO A 593 15.02 15.99 -25.72
N ASP A 594 14.65 14.73 -25.93
CA ASP A 594 15.14 13.93 -27.04
C ASP A 594 14.19 13.94 -28.25
N LEU A 595 14.73 13.61 -29.41
CA LEU A 595 14.05 13.75 -30.70
C LEU A 595 13.00 12.64 -30.94
N SER A 596 12.54 11.94 -29.89
CA SER A 596 11.96 10.62 -30.02
C SER A 596 10.43 10.58 -30.00
N GLY A 597 9.71 11.63 -29.59
CA GLY A 597 8.24 11.60 -29.60
C GLY A 597 7.60 10.91 -28.39
N ASP A 598 8.37 10.58 -27.35
CA ASP A 598 7.88 9.90 -26.14
C ASP A 598 7.18 10.88 -25.17
N ALA A 599 5.98 10.54 -24.74
CA ALA A 599 5.35 11.18 -23.58
C ALA A 599 5.95 10.61 -22.30
N TRP A 600 6.19 9.30 -22.25
CA TRP A 600 6.82 8.61 -21.13
C TRP A 600 8.12 7.92 -21.57
N GLN A 601 9.19 8.13 -20.81
CA GLN A 601 10.53 7.62 -21.12
C GLN A 601 11.10 6.84 -19.93
N PHE A 602 11.47 5.59 -20.16
CA PHE A 602 12.14 4.71 -19.20
C PHE A 602 13.60 4.47 -19.62
N ASP A 603 14.55 4.55 -18.69
CA ASP A 603 15.93 3.99 -18.72
C ASP A 603 16.83 4.15 -19.99
N ILE A 604 16.43 4.89 -21.03
CA ILE A 604 17.13 4.91 -22.33
C ILE A 604 18.48 5.64 -22.31
N THR A 605 18.69 6.51 -21.31
CA THR A 605 19.91 7.33 -21.18
C THR A 605 21.05 6.63 -20.40
N ASN A 606 20.80 5.46 -19.80
CA ASN A 606 21.79 4.68 -19.07
C ASN A 606 21.91 3.24 -19.63
N PRO A 607 22.58 3.05 -20.78
CA PRO A 607 22.63 1.77 -21.49
C PRO A 607 23.42 0.66 -20.76
N THR A 608 23.99 0.93 -19.58
CA THR A 608 24.83 -0.05 -18.88
C THR A 608 24.05 -0.96 -17.93
N HIS A 609 22.93 -0.51 -17.38
CA HIS A 609 22.10 -1.28 -16.42
C HIS A 609 20.63 -0.77 -16.39
N PRO A 610 19.81 -1.01 -17.42
CA PRO A 610 18.36 -0.79 -17.29
C PRO A 610 17.81 -1.76 -16.24
N VAL A 611 16.92 -1.30 -15.36
CA VAL A 611 16.43 -2.10 -14.21
C VAL A 611 14.92 -2.14 -14.08
N THR A 612 14.17 -1.28 -14.78
CA THR A 612 12.70 -1.31 -14.76
C THR A 612 12.19 -2.58 -15.43
N ARG A 613 11.64 -3.51 -14.64
CA ARG A 613 11.16 -4.84 -15.08
C ARG A 613 9.65 -4.91 -15.22
N VAL A 614 8.92 -4.17 -14.40
CA VAL A 614 7.45 -4.18 -14.39
C VAL A 614 6.93 -2.79 -14.74
N LEU A 615 6.01 -2.73 -15.71
CA LEU A 615 5.23 -1.54 -16.04
C LEU A 615 3.73 -1.88 -15.95
N GLU A 616 3.09 -1.44 -14.88
CA GLU A 616 1.62 -1.54 -14.72
C GLU A 616 0.99 -0.15 -14.89
N VAL A 617 -0.03 -0.03 -15.74
CA VAL A 617 -0.79 1.20 -15.95
C VAL A 617 -2.27 0.94 -15.72
N VAL A 618 -2.84 1.64 -14.74
CA VAL A 618 -4.25 1.52 -14.37
C VAL A 618 -4.94 2.87 -14.48
N ASN A 619 -6.09 2.93 -15.15
CA ASN A 619 -7.01 4.06 -15.02
C ASN A 619 -8.18 3.68 -14.10
N SER A 620 -8.17 4.25 -12.89
CA SER A 620 -9.23 4.08 -11.87
C SER A 620 -10.18 5.29 -11.81
N GLY A 621 -10.00 6.28 -12.69
CA GLY A 621 -10.81 7.50 -12.75
C GLY A 621 -11.93 7.42 -13.78
N LYS A 622 -12.79 8.44 -13.77
CA LYS A 622 -13.80 8.65 -14.83
C LYS A 622 -13.28 9.44 -16.01
N GLY A 623 -12.19 10.18 -15.81
CA GLY A 623 -11.50 10.90 -16.87
C GLY A 623 -10.49 10.01 -17.57
N ASP A 624 -10.25 10.28 -18.85
CA ASP A 624 -9.38 9.46 -19.69
C ASP A 624 -7.90 9.68 -19.36
N LEU A 625 -7.10 8.63 -19.47
CA LEU A 625 -5.64 8.70 -19.49
C LEU A 625 -5.18 8.68 -20.95
N VAL A 626 -4.72 9.82 -21.44
CA VAL A 626 -4.36 10.00 -22.85
C VAL A 626 -2.89 10.36 -22.97
N LEU A 627 -2.11 9.54 -23.68
CA LEU A 627 -0.77 9.93 -24.16
C LEU A 627 -0.94 10.57 -25.54
N GLY A 628 -1.31 11.85 -25.59
CA GLY A 628 -1.71 12.57 -26.80
C GLY A 628 -2.00 14.07 -26.59
N ASP A 629 -2.06 14.83 -27.68
CA ASP A 629 -2.45 16.24 -27.65
C ASP A 629 -3.96 16.41 -27.40
N LYS A 630 -4.36 17.56 -26.82
CA LYS A 630 -5.77 17.91 -26.64
C LYS A 630 -6.51 17.96 -27.99
N GLY A 631 -7.44 17.04 -28.18
CA GLY A 631 -8.21 16.89 -29.42
C GLY A 631 -7.86 15.63 -30.22
N ALA A 632 -6.82 14.89 -29.83
CA ALA A 632 -6.57 13.53 -30.29
C ALA A 632 -7.80 12.64 -30.06
N TYR A 633 -8.40 12.73 -28.86
CA TYR A 633 -9.62 12.01 -28.49
C TYR A 633 -10.87 12.46 -29.29
N ALA A 634 -11.04 13.75 -29.56
CA ALA A 634 -12.20 14.24 -30.34
C ALA A 634 -12.21 13.71 -31.78
N LYS A 635 -11.04 13.37 -32.33
CA LYS A 635 -10.88 12.73 -33.65
C LYS A 635 -11.16 11.23 -33.61
N PHE A 636 -11.16 10.62 -32.43
CA PHE A 636 -11.53 9.23 -32.17
C PHE A 636 -13.08 8.99 -32.28
N SER A 637 -13.88 10.00 -32.66
CA SER A 637 -15.35 9.90 -32.74
C SER A 637 -15.94 9.94 -34.17
N GLY A 638 -15.10 9.84 -35.22
CA GLY A 638 -15.51 9.90 -36.64
C GLY A 638 -15.16 8.65 -37.47
N PRO A 639 -15.71 8.45 -38.69
CA PRO A 639 -15.60 7.20 -39.46
C PRO A 639 -14.29 6.97 -40.25
N ASP A 640 -13.37 7.95 -40.30
CA ASP A 640 -12.12 7.88 -41.11
C ASP A 640 -10.87 7.64 -40.23
N TYR A 641 -10.78 6.47 -39.59
CA TYR A 641 -9.86 6.22 -38.47
C TYR A 641 -8.47 5.66 -38.80
N TYR A 642 -8.30 5.08 -39.99
CA TYR A 642 -7.15 4.23 -40.33
C TYR A 642 -5.76 4.93 -40.33
N TYR A 643 -5.68 6.25 -40.05
CA TYR A 643 -4.46 7.04 -40.27
C TYR A 643 -4.11 8.13 -39.23
N PHE A 644 -4.87 8.30 -38.14
CA PHE A 644 -4.74 9.50 -37.28
C PHE A 644 -4.21 9.28 -35.86
N MET A 645 -3.36 8.27 -35.64
CA MET A 645 -2.60 8.20 -34.37
C MET A 645 -1.40 9.17 -34.31
N GLY A 646 -1.25 10.07 -35.29
CA GLY A 646 -0.19 11.08 -35.32
C GLY A 646 -0.24 12.13 -34.20
N ASP A 647 -1.40 12.29 -33.53
CA ASP A 647 -1.58 13.20 -32.39
C ASP A 647 -1.40 12.52 -31.02
N PHE A 648 -1.16 11.20 -31.01
CA PHE A 648 -0.80 10.43 -29.81
C PHE A 648 0.72 10.25 -29.72
N TYR A 649 1.20 9.96 -28.52
CA TYR A 649 2.61 9.86 -28.18
C TYR A 649 2.97 8.48 -27.62
N ASP A 650 4.27 8.24 -27.56
CA ASP A 650 4.85 6.94 -27.31
C ASP A 650 5.22 6.74 -25.84
N ILE A 651 5.31 5.48 -25.43
CA ILE A 651 6.08 5.03 -24.26
C ILE A 651 7.38 4.43 -24.78
N GLY A 652 8.53 4.98 -24.40
CA GLY A 652 9.82 4.53 -24.91
C GLY A 652 10.82 4.10 -23.85
N GLY A 653 11.78 3.29 -24.30
CA GLY A 653 12.96 2.89 -23.52
C GLY A 653 12.68 1.77 -22.51
N THR A 654 11.67 0.95 -22.80
CA THR A 654 11.20 -0.16 -21.98
C THR A 654 12.06 -1.44 -22.12
N ASN A 655 13.36 -1.30 -22.39
CA ASN A 655 14.22 -2.42 -22.81
C ASN A 655 14.37 -3.53 -21.76
N ALA A 656 14.18 -3.21 -20.48
CA ALA A 656 14.27 -4.16 -19.37
C ALA A 656 12.91 -4.63 -18.86
N VAL A 657 11.79 -4.09 -19.40
CA VAL A 657 10.44 -4.45 -18.95
C VAL A 657 10.16 -5.87 -19.43
N THR A 658 9.94 -6.79 -18.49
CA THR A 658 9.55 -8.19 -18.71
C THR A 658 8.04 -8.35 -18.63
N ASP A 659 7.38 -7.57 -17.77
CA ASP A 659 5.94 -7.66 -17.52
C ASP A 659 5.28 -6.30 -17.74
N MET A 660 4.30 -6.26 -18.64
CA MET A 660 3.60 -5.03 -19.00
C MET A 660 2.09 -5.23 -18.96
N SER A 661 1.37 -4.38 -18.23
CA SER A 661 -0.09 -4.50 -18.09
C SER A 661 -0.82 -3.17 -18.14
N PHE A 662 -2.00 -3.18 -18.76
CA PHE A 662 -2.93 -2.05 -18.84
C PHE A 662 -4.32 -2.43 -18.35
N ALA A 663 -4.94 -1.63 -17.49
CA ALA A 663 -6.30 -1.91 -17.02
C ALA A 663 -7.13 -0.65 -16.75
N THR A 664 -8.43 -0.70 -17.04
CA THR A 664 -9.40 0.31 -16.57
C THR A 664 -10.15 -0.23 -15.33
N LYS A 665 -10.70 0.63 -14.48
CA LYS A 665 -11.54 0.23 -13.32
C LYS A 665 -12.83 1.04 -13.16
N ASP A 666 -13.00 2.11 -13.92
CA ASP A 666 -14.18 2.99 -13.94
C ASP A 666 -14.39 3.48 -15.39
N THR A 667 -15.09 4.60 -15.61
CA THR A 667 -15.50 5.02 -16.97
C THR A 667 -14.40 5.65 -17.83
N GLY A 668 -13.20 5.88 -17.30
CA GLY A 668 -12.12 6.54 -18.02
C GLY A 668 -11.32 5.58 -18.89
N ASP A 669 -10.99 6.03 -20.09
CA ASP A 669 -10.26 5.22 -21.09
C ASP A 669 -8.73 5.29 -20.90
N ILE A 670 -8.00 4.41 -21.59
CA ILE A 670 -6.54 4.50 -21.79
C ILE A 670 -6.23 4.57 -23.29
N LEU A 671 -5.50 5.60 -23.72
CA LEU A 671 -5.13 5.78 -25.14
C LEU A 671 -3.66 6.15 -25.30
N LEU A 672 -2.93 5.42 -26.14
CA LEU A 672 -1.53 5.72 -26.49
C LEU A 672 -1.18 5.27 -27.91
N ARG A 673 -0.09 5.82 -28.47
CA ARG A 673 0.42 5.44 -29.80
C ARG A 673 1.25 4.18 -29.71
N ASP A 674 2.57 4.30 -29.59
CA ASP A 674 3.48 3.17 -29.69
C ASP A 674 4.22 2.91 -28.37
N ILE A 675 4.43 1.63 -28.04
CA ILE A 675 5.33 1.20 -26.97
C ILE A 675 6.60 0.66 -27.59
N ARG A 676 7.75 1.29 -27.29
CA ARG A 676 8.99 1.12 -28.04
C ARG A 676 10.14 0.61 -27.19
N ASN A 677 11.02 -0.16 -27.84
CA ASN A 677 12.22 -0.78 -27.25
C ASN A 677 11.85 -1.82 -26.18
N VAL A 678 11.13 -2.87 -26.58
CA VAL A 678 10.51 -3.87 -25.70
C VAL A 678 11.23 -5.21 -25.75
N ALA A 679 12.55 -5.24 -26.00
CA ALA A 679 13.31 -6.48 -26.24
C ALA A 679 13.15 -7.57 -25.18
N SER A 680 13.05 -7.18 -23.90
CA SER A 680 12.95 -8.12 -22.78
C SER A 680 11.52 -8.49 -22.40
N LEU A 681 10.50 -7.97 -23.10
CA LEU A 681 9.10 -8.21 -22.76
C LEU A 681 8.79 -9.70 -22.90
N GLU A 682 8.31 -10.32 -21.82
CA GLU A 682 7.91 -11.73 -21.71
C GLU A 682 6.38 -11.84 -21.65
N ARG A 683 5.70 -10.91 -20.95
CA ARG A 683 4.24 -10.92 -20.78
C ARG A 683 3.61 -9.57 -21.06
N PHE A 684 2.53 -9.59 -21.85
CA PHE A 684 1.72 -8.42 -22.17
C PHE A 684 0.23 -8.64 -21.88
N ASP A 685 -0.32 -7.81 -20.99
CA ASP A 685 -1.71 -7.88 -20.55
C ASP A 685 -2.47 -6.57 -20.85
N ALA A 686 -3.72 -6.66 -21.32
CA ALA A 686 -4.63 -5.51 -21.38
C ALA A 686 -6.07 -5.92 -21.02
N HIS A 687 -6.66 -5.25 -20.02
CA HIS A 687 -7.96 -5.63 -19.45
C HIS A 687 -8.88 -4.41 -19.29
N ALA A 688 -9.84 -4.24 -20.22
CA ALA A 688 -10.89 -3.23 -20.09
C ALA A 688 -12.02 -3.69 -19.16
N THR A 689 -12.55 -2.76 -18.35
CA THR A 689 -13.71 -2.97 -17.48
C THR A 689 -14.98 -2.37 -18.09
N ALA A 690 -16.14 -2.73 -17.55
CA ALA A 690 -17.47 -2.53 -18.15
C ALA A 690 -17.89 -1.08 -18.49
N SER A 691 -17.02 -0.10 -18.33
CA SER A 691 -17.33 1.29 -18.62
C SER A 691 -16.16 2.12 -19.17
N GLY A 692 -14.95 1.56 -19.29
CA GLY A 692 -13.78 2.29 -19.80
C GLY A 692 -12.94 1.41 -20.73
N ASP A 693 -12.50 1.99 -21.84
CA ASP A 693 -11.85 1.30 -22.96
C ASP A 693 -10.32 1.42 -22.95
N ILE A 694 -9.65 0.56 -23.71
CA ILE A 694 -8.19 0.59 -23.92
C ILE A 694 -7.89 0.59 -25.42
N TYR A 695 -7.11 1.57 -25.88
CA TYR A 695 -6.65 1.69 -27.26
C TYR A 695 -5.12 1.86 -27.32
N ILE A 696 -4.44 0.86 -27.89
CA ILE A 696 -2.98 0.83 -28.09
C ILE A 696 -2.70 0.62 -29.57
N ASN A 697 -1.97 1.54 -30.23
CA ASN A 697 -1.61 1.35 -31.63
C ASN A 697 -0.65 0.18 -31.80
N SER A 698 0.47 0.22 -31.07
CA SER A 698 1.50 -0.77 -31.30
C SER A 698 2.38 -1.05 -30.09
N VAL A 699 2.85 -2.29 -30.03
CA VAL A 699 3.85 -2.76 -29.07
C VAL A 699 5.01 -3.36 -29.87
N GLY A 700 6.16 -2.71 -29.82
CA GLY A 700 7.37 -3.16 -30.53
C GLY A 700 7.37 -2.92 -32.04
N LEU A 701 6.55 -1.98 -32.56
CA LEU A 701 6.54 -1.65 -33.98
C LEU A 701 7.66 -0.68 -34.37
N GLY A 702 8.32 -0.98 -35.49
CA GLY A 702 9.27 -0.08 -36.14
C GLY A 702 8.71 0.53 -37.41
N LEU A 703 8.45 1.84 -37.42
CA LEU A 703 7.94 2.52 -38.62
C LEU A 703 9.01 2.60 -39.72
N ALA A 704 8.72 1.92 -40.82
CA ALA A 704 9.31 2.11 -42.15
C ALA A 704 8.65 3.28 -42.93
N LEU A 705 8.22 4.36 -42.25
CA LEU A 705 7.53 5.49 -42.88
C LEU A 705 8.35 6.79 -42.90
N GLY A 706 9.60 6.74 -43.38
CA GLY A 706 10.34 7.95 -43.78
C GLY A 706 10.69 8.97 -42.68
N PHE A 707 10.43 8.69 -41.40
CA PHE A 707 10.89 9.48 -40.27
C PHE A 707 12.24 8.92 -39.79
N ASN A 708 13.30 9.72 -39.87
CA ASN A 708 14.64 9.35 -39.41
C ASN A 708 14.65 9.18 -37.88
N ASN A 709 14.41 7.97 -37.36
CA ASN A 709 14.62 7.66 -35.95
C ASN A 709 16.02 7.02 -35.74
N PRO A 710 16.92 7.59 -34.91
CA PRO A 710 18.32 7.15 -34.81
C PRO A 710 18.62 5.95 -33.89
N ALA A 711 17.64 5.26 -33.29
CA ALA A 711 17.89 4.12 -32.40
C ALA A 711 17.58 2.75 -33.07
N PRO A 712 18.42 1.71 -32.88
CA PRO A 712 18.16 0.37 -33.40
C PRO A 712 16.93 -0.25 -32.69
N PHE A 713 15.95 -0.68 -33.49
CA PHE A 713 14.70 -1.29 -33.04
C PHE A 713 14.90 -2.62 -32.30
N ASP A 714 14.38 -2.70 -31.09
CA ASP A 714 14.34 -3.90 -30.26
C ASP A 714 12.87 -4.37 -30.10
N ALA A 715 12.42 -5.20 -31.04
CA ALA A 715 11.12 -5.90 -30.99
C ALA A 715 11.04 -6.81 -29.74
N ALA A 716 9.84 -7.20 -29.29
CA ALA A 716 9.63 -8.07 -28.13
C ALA A 716 10.01 -9.52 -28.44
N ARG A 717 11.32 -9.79 -28.48
CA ARG A 717 11.92 -11.07 -28.87
C ARG A 717 11.70 -12.20 -27.86
N ASN A 718 11.41 -11.85 -26.61
CA ASN A 718 11.19 -12.80 -25.53
C ASN A 718 9.71 -12.97 -25.18
N LEU A 719 8.80 -12.38 -25.97
CA LEU A 719 7.37 -12.42 -25.68
C LEU A 719 6.90 -13.87 -25.68
N ASP A 720 6.24 -14.26 -24.59
CA ASP A 720 5.77 -15.61 -24.29
C ASP A 720 4.25 -15.64 -24.09
N GLU A 721 3.70 -14.65 -23.36
CA GLU A 721 2.28 -14.57 -23.01
C GLU A 721 1.62 -13.27 -23.49
N ILE A 722 0.41 -13.39 -24.07
CA ILE A 722 -0.46 -12.26 -24.43
C ILE A 722 -1.87 -12.50 -23.88
N HIS A 723 -2.35 -11.65 -22.96
CA HIS A 723 -3.70 -11.75 -22.40
C HIS A 723 -4.49 -10.46 -22.63
N LEU A 724 -5.51 -10.50 -23.48
CA LEU A 724 -6.41 -9.38 -23.73
C LEU A 724 -7.84 -9.74 -23.30
N SER A 725 -8.52 -8.82 -22.61
CA SER A 725 -9.93 -9.06 -22.26
C SER A 725 -10.75 -7.78 -22.14
N SER A 726 -12.03 -7.87 -22.51
CA SER A 726 -13.02 -6.82 -22.32
C SER A 726 -14.20 -7.30 -21.49
N ALA A 727 -14.50 -6.57 -20.42
CA ALA A 727 -15.73 -6.78 -19.65
C ALA A 727 -16.96 -6.25 -20.41
N GLN A 728 -18.17 -6.57 -19.90
CA GLN A 728 -19.42 -6.23 -20.58
C GLN A 728 -19.51 -4.74 -20.97
N GLY A 729 -19.72 -4.43 -22.25
CA GLY A 729 -19.88 -3.05 -22.72
C GLY A 729 -18.59 -2.24 -22.93
N SER A 730 -17.42 -2.90 -22.97
CA SER A 730 -16.11 -2.22 -23.11
C SER A 730 -15.29 -2.73 -24.30
N THR A 731 -14.24 -1.99 -24.65
CA THR A 731 -13.34 -2.30 -25.77
C THR A 731 -11.90 -2.38 -25.32
N THR A 732 -11.20 -3.45 -25.69
CA THR A 732 -9.75 -3.58 -25.60
C THR A 732 -9.23 -3.75 -27.01
N ASN A 733 -8.49 -2.77 -27.50
CA ASN A 733 -7.95 -2.77 -28.85
C ASN A 733 -6.43 -2.59 -28.84
N VAL A 734 -5.73 -3.61 -29.32
CA VAL A 734 -4.29 -3.60 -29.56
C VAL A 734 -4.07 -3.86 -31.04
N ASN A 735 -3.71 -2.82 -31.79
CA ASN A 735 -3.65 -2.92 -33.24
C ASN A 735 -2.45 -3.78 -33.69
N ILE A 736 -1.24 -3.56 -33.16
CA ILE A 736 -0.04 -4.25 -33.64
C ILE A 736 0.88 -4.73 -32.50
N ILE A 737 1.30 -5.99 -32.53
CA ILE A 737 2.41 -6.51 -31.70
C ILE A 737 3.47 -7.13 -32.61
N ASN A 738 4.72 -6.68 -32.49
CA ASN A 738 5.90 -7.25 -33.17
C ASN A 738 5.88 -7.31 -34.72
N ALA A 739 5.00 -6.58 -35.42
CA ALA A 739 5.00 -6.57 -36.89
C ALA A 739 5.97 -5.51 -37.47
N LEU A 740 6.86 -5.93 -38.37
CA LEU A 740 7.79 -5.07 -39.13
C LEU A 740 7.58 -5.23 -40.65
N GLY A 741 7.01 -4.23 -41.32
CA GLY A 741 6.96 -4.18 -42.79
C GLY A 741 6.15 -3.00 -43.36
N ASP A 742 6.62 -2.43 -44.47
CA ASP A 742 5.72 -1.84 -45.48
C ASP A 742 4.81 -2.97 -45.97
N LEU A 743 3.52 -2.70 -46.25
CA LEU A 743 2.53 -3.63 -46.81
C LEU A 743 2.99 -4.43 -48.06
N THR A 744 4.22 -4.18 -48.54
CA THR A 744 4.89 -4.82 -49.67
C THR A 744 6.12 -5.69 -49.32
N SER A 745 6.52 -5.79 -48.04
CA SER A 745 7.68 -6.59 -47.55
C SER A 745 7.23 -7.63 -46.52
N PRO A 746 7.75 -8.88 -46.54
CA PRO A 746 7.36 -9.90 -45.58
C PRO A 746 7.73 -9.47 -44.16
N VAL A 747 6.78 -9.61 -43.24
CA VAL A 747 7.00 -9.40 -41.81
C VAL A 747 8.03 -10.42 -41.32
N LEU A 748 9.11 -9.91 -40.72
CA LEU A 748 10.14 -10.75 -40.13
C LEU A 748 9.64 -11.24 -38.78
N SER A 749 9.33 -12.53 -38.67
CA SER A 749 9.21 -13.19 -37.37
C SER A 749 10.49 -12.98 -36.57
N ASN A 750 10.33 -12.60 -35.30
CA ASN A 750 11.43 -12.47 -34.36
C ASN A 750 11.94 -13.83 -33.85
N GLY A 751 11.24 -14.93 -34.19
CA GLY A 751 11.51 -16.28 -33.72
C GLY A 751 11.03 -16.59 -32.30
N ALA A 752 10.22 -15.73 -31.67
CA ALA A 752 9.64 -15.97 -30.36
C ALA A 752 8.53 -17.03 -30.44
N THR A 753 8.59 -18.04 -29.58
CA THR A 753 7.50 -18.99 -29.39
C THR A 753 6.61 -18.47 -28.26
N LEU A 754 5.35 -18.20 -28.56
CA LEU A 754 4.36 -17.81 -27.56
C LEU A 754 3.77 -19.07 -26.94
N SER A 755 3.89 -19.25 -25.62
CA SER A 755 3.22 -20.34 -24.94
C SER A 755 1.70 -20.14 -24.86
N GLU A 756 1.23 -18.90 -24.69
CA GLU A 756 -0.19 -18.62 -24.52
C GLU A 756 -0.66 -17.27 -25.11
N ILE A 757 -1.75 -17.32 -25.88
CA ILE A 757 -2.56 -16.17 -26.24
C ILE A 757 -3.98 -16.37 -25.72
N THR A 758 -4.49 -15.42 -24.94
CA THR A 758 -5.88 -15.42 -24.47
C THR A 758 -6.59 -14.14 -24.91
N LEU A 759 -7.72 -14.30 -25.60
CA LEU A 759 -8.64 -13.21 -25.99
C LEU A 759 -10.02 -13.51 -25.39
N ASP A 760 -10.51 -12.66 -24.49
CA ASP A 760 -11.80 -12.84 -23.81
C ASP A 760 -12.72 -11.61 -23.94
N ALA A 761 -13.85 -11.76 -24.62
CA ALA A 761 -14.86 -10.71 -24.77
C ALA A 761 -16.16 -11.11 -24.07
N GLN A 762 -16.57 -10.35 -23.04
CA GLN A 762 -17.87 -10.50 -22.36
C GLN A 762 -19.03 -9.86 -23.15
N ASN A 763 -20.28 -10.01 -22.70
CA ASN A 763 -21.45 -9.58 -23.48
C ASN A 763 -21.35 -8.12 -23.94
N ASP A 764 -21.77 -7.81 -25.17
CA ASP A 764 -21.75 -6.44 -25.72
C ASP A 764 -20.36 -5.75 -25.67
N SER A 765 -19.25 -6.50 -25.75
CA SER A 765 -17.87 -5.98 -25.68
C SER A 765 -17.03 -6.38 -26.89
N GLU A 766 -15.89 -5.72 -27.10
CA GLU A 766 -14.96 -6.01 -28.19
C GLU A 766 -13.53 -6.24 -27.66
N THR A 767 -12.87 -7.33 -28.06
CA THR A 767 -11.45 -7.60 -27.75
C THR A 767 -10.66 -7.86 -29.02
N ASN A 768 -9.71 -6.98 -29.34
CA ASN A 768 -9.10 -6.92 -30.65
C ASN A 768 -7.56 -7.04 -30.58
N LEU A 769 -7.00 -7.97 -31.35
CA LEU A 769 -5.57 -8.08 -31.67
C LEU A 769 -5.39 -8.24 -33.18
N TRP A 770 -5.22 -7.13 -33.90
CA TRP A 770 -5.30 -7.18 -35.36
C TRP A 770 -4.07 -7.74 -36.03
N TYR A 771 -2.88 -7.24 -35.69
CA TYR A 771 -1.62 -7.67 -36.28
C TYR A 771 -0.68 -8.24 -35.23
N LEU A 772 -0.21 -9.46 -35.47
CA LEU A 772 0.78 -10.13 -34.61
C LEU A 772 1.91 -10.70 -35.46
N GLY A 773 3.15 -10.40 -35.10
CA GLY A 773 4.34 -11.07 -35.63
C GLY A 773 4.97 -11.99 -34.57
N ALA A 774 4.95 -13.30 -34.79
CA ALA A 774 5.57 -14.28 -33.88
C ALA A 774 6.24 -15.44 -34.64
N GLY A 775 6.98 -16.30 -33.91
CA GLY A 775 7.61 -17.50 -34.44
C GLY A 775 6.68 -18.72 -34.47
N ASP A 776 6.28 -19.19 -33.29
CA ASP A 776 5.36 -20.33 -33.09
C ASP A 776 4.37 -20.00 -31.96
N VAL A 777 3.22 -20.67 -31.89
CA VAL A 777 2.21 -20.45 -30.83
C VAL A 777 1.72 -21.79 -30.27
N GLU A 778 1.98 -22.08 -29.00
CA GLU A 778 1.61 -23.37 -28.40
C GLU A 778 0.09 -23.45 -28.10
N LYS A 779 -0.49 -22.37 -27.57
CA LYS A 779 -1.90 -22.34 -27.17
C LYS A 779 -2.52 -20.96 -27.41
N THR A 780 -3.64 -20.94 -28.14
CA THR A 780 -4.51 -19.78 -28.28
C THR A 780 -5.91 -20.13 -27.79
N THR A 781 -6.46 -19.31 -26.90
CA THR A 781 -7.81 -19.46 -26.36
C THR A 781 -8.62 -18.20 -26.64
N ILE A 782 -9.73 -18.36 -27.33
CA ILE A 782 -10.66 -17.28 -27.66
C ILE A 782 -12.01 -17.59 -27.02
N THR A 783 -12.51 -16.66 -26.19
CA THR A 783 -13.83 -16.76 -25.55
C THR A 783 -14.67 -15.55 -25.93
N ILE A 784 -15.86 -15.78 -26.49
CA ILE A 784 -16.71 -14.72 -27.03
C ILE A 784 -18.14 -14.86 -26.50
N ALA A 785 -18.52 -14.04 -25.54
CA ALA A 785 -19.86 -14.06 -24.96
C ALA A 785 -20.93 -13.52 -25.94
N ASN A 786 -22.21 -13.66 -25.58
CA ASN A 786 -23.31 -13.31 -26.48
C ASN A 786 -23.32 -11.80 -26.79
N GLY A 787 -23.41 -11.45 -28.08
CA GLY A 787 -23.38 -10.05 -28.54
C GLY A 787 -22.00 -9.39 -28.46
N ALA A 788 -20.95 -10.12 -28.11
CA ALA A 788 -19.57 -9.65 -28.10
C ALA A 788 -18.86 -9.95 -29.42
N SER A 789 -17.69 -9.34 -29.63
CA SER A 789 -16.80 -9.69 -30.74
C SER A 789 -15.34 -9.83 -30.30
N VAL A 790 -14.63 -10.73 -30.99
CA VAL A 790 -13.17 -10.77 -30.98
C VAL A 790 -12.68 -10.48 -32.39
N GLY A 791 -11.86 -9.43 -32.53
CA GLY A 791 -11.34 -8.98 -33.81
C GLY A 791 -9.88 -9.36 -34.01
N VAL A 792 -9.59 -10.07 -35.08
CA VAL A 792 -8.24 -10.44 -35.48
C VAL A 792 -8.15 -10.30 -36.99
N ASN A 793 -7.08 -9.68 -37.50
CA ASN A 793 -6.94 -9.42 -38.92
C ASN A 793 -5.85 -10.33 -39.53
N THR A 794 -4.58 -10.06 -39.25
CA THR A 794 -3.44 -10.77 -39.85
C THR A 794 -2.42 -11.17 -38.79
N TRP A 795 -2.28 -12.48 -38.53
CA TRP A 795 -1.21 -13.01 -37.68
C TRP A 795 -0.14 -13.69 -38.54
N ILE A 796 1.05 -13.10 -38.56
CA ILE A 796 2.21 -13.62 -39.30
C ILE A 796 3.06 -14.42 -38.33
N LEU A 797 2.76 -15.72 -38.30
CA LEU A 797 3.46 -16.70 -37.48
C LEU A 797 4.49 -17.43 -38.35
N ALA A 798 5.65 -16.79 -38.56
CA ALA A 798 6.65 -17.34 -39.47
C ALA A 798 7.67 -18.20 -38.71
N ASN A 799 7.65 -19.49 -39.03
CA ASN A 799 8.58 -20.47 -38.53
C ASN A 799 9.84 -20.42 -39.41
N ASN A 800 10.99 -20.00 -38.87
CA ASN A 800 12.22 -19.90 -39.66
C ASN A 800 12.74 -21.29 -40.03
N ILE A 801 12.24 -21.88 -41.12
CA ILE A 801 12.79 -22.94 -42.02
C ILE A 801 13.47 -24.18 -41.40
N ASN A 802 13.52 -24.35 -40.07
CA ASN A 802 14.31 -25.39 -39.39
C ASN A 802 13.81 -25.75 -37.97
N GLN A 803 12.64 -25.29 -37.52
CA GLN A 803 12.07 -25.63 -36.20
C GLN A 803 10.79 -26.47 -36.29
N GLY A 804 10.92 -27.72 -36.76
CA GLY A 804 9.91 -28.77 -36.58
C GLY A 804 8.51 -28.52 -37.18
N THR A 805 7.65 -29.54 -37.09
CA THR A 805 6.20 -29.41 -37.30
C THR A 805 5.61 -28.78 -36.03
N SER A 806 5.00 -27.60 -36.10
CA SER A 806 4.33 -26.99 -34.94
C SER A 806 3.31 -27.96 -34.32
N THR A 807 3.09 -27.88 -33.00
CA THR A 807 2.05 -28.62 -32.27
C THR A 807 0.98 -27.70 -31.68
N GLY A 808 0.97 -26.42 -32.08
CA GLY A 808 0.10 -25.39 -31.54
C GLY A 808 -1.38 -25.74 -31.58
N THR A 809 -2.13 -25.24 -30.60
CA THR A 809 -3.59 -25.45 -30.50
C THR A 809 -4.32 -24.11 -30.42
N LEU A 810 -5.37 -23.94 -31.21
CA LEU A 810 -6.32 -22.83 -31.13
C LEU A 810 -7.68 -23.39 -30.73
N THR A 811 -8.30 -22.81 -29.70
CA THR A 811 -9.68 -23.10 -29.33
C THR A 811 -10.48 -21.82 -29.24
N ALA A 812 -11.58 -21.75 -29.99
CA ALA A 812 -12.55 -20.66 -29.93
C ALA A 812 -13.91 -21.19 -29.43
N SER A 813 -14.55 -20.44 -28.54
CA SER A 813 -15.84 -20.82 -27.97
C SER A 813 -16.71 -19.64 -27.56
N GLY A 814 -18.03 -19.85 -27.54
CA GLY A 814 -19.01 -18.87 -27.09
C GLY A 814 -20.06 -18.51 -28.13
N ALA A 815 -20.86 -17.49 -27.86
CA ALA A 815 -22.05 -17.12 -28.64
C ALA A 815 -21.95 -15.77 -29.36
N GLY A 816 -20.83 -15.07 -29.25
CA GLY A 816 -20.54 -13.87 -30.01
C GLY A 816 -19.86 -14.17 -31.34
N VAL A 817 -19.26 -13.15 -31.94
CA VAL A 817 -18.72 -13.18 -33.32
C VAL A 817 -17.19 -13.10 -33.31
N LEU A 818 -16.52 -14.04 -33.98
CA LEU A 818 -15.13 -13.86 -34.39
C LEU A 818 -15.13 -13.11 -35.73
N GLN A 819 -14.37 -12.03 -35.86
CA GLN A 819 -14.44 -11.18 -37.06
C GLN A 819 -13.08 -10.68 -37.53
N GLU A 820 -12.99 -10.36 -38.82
CA GLU A 820 -11.90 -9.55 -39.36
C GLU A 820 -12.02 -8.15 -38.76
N GLY A 821 -10.95 -7.73 -38.08
CA GLY A 821 -10.89 -6.43 -37.43
C GLY A 821 -10.82 -5.30 -38.45
N ASP A 822 -11.97 -4.82 -38.92
CA ASP A 822 -12.08 -3.45 -39.39
C ASP A 822 -12.17 -2.53 -38.17
N PHE A 823 -11.45 -1.39 -38.19
CA PHE A 823 -11.30 -0.46 -37.05
C PHE A 823 -12.64 -0.04 -36.41
N GLN A 824 -13.77 -0.21 -37.10
CA GLN A 824 -15.10 -0.24 -36.51
C GLN A 824 -16.00 -1.25 -37.24
N SER A 825 -16.38 -2.35 -36.59
CA SER A 825 -17.60 -3.09 -36.98
C SER A 825 -18.79 -2.80 -36.06
N SER A 826 -18.67 -1.80 -35.18
CA SER A 826 -19.85 -1.23 -34.53
C SER A 826 -20.85 -0.82 -35.62
N PHE A 827 -21.91 -1.62 -35.77
CA PHE A 827 -22.98 -1.60 -36.79
C PHE A 827 -22.73 -2.29 -38.13
N HIS A 828 -23.11 -3.58 -38.21
CA HIS A 828 -23.80 -4.20 -39.37
C HIS A 828 -23.20 -3.94 -40.77
N GLY A 829 -21.87 -3.80 -40.88
CA GLY A 829 -21.18 -3.54 -42.13
C GLY A 829 -20.81 -4.84 -42.83
N SER A 830 -21.30 -5.02 -44.06
CA SER A 830 -21.15 -6.20 -44.92
C SER A 830 -19.73 -6.41 -45.50
N GLY A 831 -18.68 -6.17 -44.71
CA GLY A 831 -17.30 -6.54 -45.06
C GLY A 831 -17.11 -8.04 -44.88
N GLY A 832 -16.36 -8.70 -45.77
CA GLY A 832 -16.13 -10.14 -45.68
C GLY A 832 -15.43 -10.51 -44.37
N HIS A 833 -15.84 -11.63 -43.77
CA HIS A 833 -15.27 -12.17 -42.54
C HIS A 833 -14.10 -13.08 -42.92
N TRP A 834 -12.90 -12.53 -43.13
CA TRP A 834 -11.72 -13.34 -43.46
C TRP A 834 -10.76 -13.39 -42.27
N PHE A 835 -10.38 -14.59 -41.83
CA PHE A 835 -9.41 -14.81 -40.76
C PHE A 835 -8.26 -15.64 -41.34
N THR A 836 -7.04 -15.09 -41.35
CA THR A 836 -5.90 -15.69 -42.07
C THR A 836 -4.80 -16.06 -41.08
N PHE A 837 -4.44 -17.35 -41.04
CA PHE A 837 -3.19 -17.80 -40.40
C PHE A 837 -2.20 -18.24 -41.46
N ALA A 838 -0.98 -17.70 -41.43
CA ALA A 838 0.12 -18.36 -42.13
C ALA A 838 0.45 -19.69 -41.40
N ASN A 839 0.19 -20.81 -42.06
CA ASN A 839 0.04 -22.15 -41.48
C ASN A 839 1.36 -22.88 -41.13
N GLN A 840 2.30 -22.23 -40.43
CA GLN A 840 3.50 -22.92 -39.93
C GLN A 840 3.55 -23.08 -38.39
N ALA A 841 2.56 -22.56 -37.68
CA ALA A 841 2.62 -22.35 -36.23
C ALA A 841 1.42 -22.85 -35.40
N ILE A 842 0.31 -23.32 -36.00
CA ILE A 842 -0.83 -23.86 -35.25
C ILE A 842 -1.35 -25.12 -35.95
N LYS A 843 -1.18 -26.27 -35.31
CA LYS A 843 -1.53 -27.59 -35.87
C LYS A 843 -2.99 -27.97 -35.69
N THR A 844 -3.59 -27.58 -34.58
CA THR A 844 -4.98 -27.95 -34.25
C THR A 844 -5.80 -26.69 -34.08
N GLN A 845 -6.89 -26.56 -34.82
CA GLN A 845 -7.81 -25.44 -34.69
C GLN A 845 -9.22 -25.98 -34.42
N ASN A 846 -9.78 -25.58 -33.28
CA ASN A 846 -11.08 -26.06 -32.81
C ASN A 846 -12.04 -24.90 -32.57
N TYR A 847 -13.05 -24.80 -33.42
CA TYR A 847 -14.10 -23.80 -33.37
C TYR A 847 -15.46 -24.39 -32.98
N SER A 848 -15.50 -25.67 -32.57
CA SER A 848 -16.75 -26.37 -32.25
C SER A 848 -17.52 -25.80 -31.06
N GLY A 849 -16.86 -24.93 -30.27
CA GLY A 849 -17.48 -24.22 -29.17
C GLY A 849 -18.21 -22.94 -29.58
N LEU A 850 -18.10 -22.48 -30.83
CA LEU A 850 -18.76 -21.27 -31.32
C LEU A 850 -20.21 -21.57 -31.74
N THR A 851 -21.12 -20.64 -31.43
CA THR A 851 -22.53 -20.71 -31.82
C THR A 851 -22.94 -19.61 -32.79
N TYR A 852 -22.00 -18.85 -33.35
CA TYR A 852 -22.26 -17.83 -34.37
C TYR A 852 -20.95 -17.59 -35.11
N ASP A 853 -20.75 -18.15 -36.30
CA ASP A 853 -19.57 -17.75 -37.07
C ASP A 853 -19.60 -18.07 -38.57
N THR A 854 -18.77 -17.33 -39.32
CA THR A 854 -18.21 -17.70 -40.62
C THR A 854 -16.70 -17.66 -40.45
N VAL A 855 -16.11 -18.79 -40.02
CA VAL A 855 -14.65 -18.90 -39.89
C VAL A 855 -14.06 -19.18 -41.26
N HIS A 856 -13.39 -18.20 -41.85
CA HIS A 856 -12.46 -18.45 -42.94
C HIS A 856 -11.11 -18.85 -42.35
N VAL A 857 -10.46 -19.88 -42.90
CA VAL A 857 -9.07 -20.20 -42.58
C VAL A 857 -8.33 -20.37 -43.90
N ASP A 858 -7.33 -19.53 -44.12
CA ASP A 858 -6.40 -19.69 -45.22
C ASP A 858 -5.22 -20.58 -44.77
N PHE A 859 -4.86 -21.57 -45.59
CA PHE A 859 -3.78 -22.52 -45.33
C PHE A 859 -2.55 -22.28 -46.23
N GLU A 860 -2.39 -21.09 -46.81
CA GLU A 860 -1.26 -20.73 -47.67
C GLU A 860 0.09 -21.31 -47.17
N ASN A 861 0.67 -22.22 -47.98
CA ASN A 861 1.97 -22.89 -47.78
C ASN A 861 2.06 -23.95 -46.65
N ASP A 862 0.99 -24.70 -46.37
CA ASP A 862 1.09 -25.88 -45.49
C ASP A 862 2.00 -26.98 -46.05
N THR A 863 2.76 -27.62 -45.16
CA THR A 863 3.55 -28.83 -45.45
C THR A 863 3.35 -29.96 -44.42
N GLY A 864 2.50 -29.76 -43.39
CA GLY A 864 2.43 -30.58 -42.18
C GLY A 864 1.06 -31.15 -41.78
N GLY A 865 -0.03 -30.80 -42.47
CA GLY A 865 -1.38 -31.31 -42.23
C GLY A 865 -2.03 -30.70 -40.98
N VAL A 866 -3.17 -30.02 -41.15
CA VAL A 866 -3.92 -29.36 -40.06
C VAL A 866 -5.09 -30.21 -39.59
N ILE A 867 -5.32 -30.23 -38.27
CA ILE A 867 -6.56 -30.75 -37.69
C ILE A 867 -7.51 -29.59 -37.45
N PHE A 868 -8.61 -29.56 -38.21
CA PHE A 868 -9.65 -28.54 -38.09
C PHE A 868 -10.96 -29.16 -37.55
N THR A 869 -11.65 -28.47 -36.63
CA THR A 869 -13.00 -28.86 -36.17
C THR A 869 -13.96 -27.66 -36.18
N GLY A 870 -15.03 -27.76 -36.97
CA GLY A 870 -16.04 -26.70 -37.23
C GLY A 870 -17.15 -26.58 -36.19
N THR A 871 -18.07 -25.63 -36.40
CA THR A 871 -19.09 -25.19 -35.41
C THR A 871 -20.27 -26.16 -35.31
N ASN A 872 -21.14 -25.98 -34.31
CA ASN A 872 -22.41 -26.72 -34.24
C ASN A 872 -23.56 -25.73 -34.44
N ASN A 873 -24.11 -25.59 -35.66
CA ASN A 873 -25.34 -24.83 -35.82
C ASN A 873 -26.29 -25.32 -36.91
N ASN A 874 -27.54 -25.42 -36.49
CA ASN A 874 -28.66 -25.99 -37.21
C ASN A 874 -29.38 -24.88 -38.01
N ILE A 875 -29.25 -24.83 -39.34
CA ILE A 875 -30.03 -23.90 -40.19
C ILE A 875 -30.68 -24.60 -41.39
N SER A 876 -31.94 -24.23 -41.61
CA SER A 876 -32.88 -24.69 -42.62
C SER A 876 -32.67 -24.01 -43.98
N GLU A 877 -32.66 -24.83 -45.05
CA GLU A 877 -32.85 -24.49 -46.47
C GLU A 877 -31.95 -23.41 -47.08
N ILE A 878 -30.86 -23.85 -47.73
CA ILE A 878 -30.16 -23.08 -48.77
C ILE A 878 -30.99 -23.08 -50.05
N SER A 879 -31.41 -21.90 -50.51
CA SER A 879 -32.09 -21.71 -51.79
C SER A 879 -31.09 -21.82 -52.95
N VAL A 880 -30.94 -23.01 -53.52
CA VAL A 880 -30.08 -23.24 -54.69
C VAL A 880 -30.80 -22.78 -55.97
N ASN A 881 -30.25 -21.78 -56.66
CA ASN A 881 -30.73 -21.34 -57.97
C ASN A 881 -30.18 -22.28 -59.07
N GLN A 882 -31.05 -22.79 -59.95
CA GLN A 882 -30.80 -23.94 -60.85
C GLN A 882 -29.96 -23.66 -62.11
N ASP A 883 -28.83 -22.95 -62.04
CA ASP A 883 -27.95 -22.77 -63.21
C ASP A 883 -26.48 -23.04 -62.84
N LEU A 884 -26.03 -24.27 -63.09
CA LEU A 884 -24.66 -24.77 -62.89
C LEU A 884 -23.76 -24.49 -64.11
N SER A 885 -23.69 -23.23 -64.55
CA SER A 885 -22.67 -22.80 -65.49
C SER A 885 -21.80 -21.74 -64.84
N PHE A 886 -20.58 -22.13 -64.44
CA PHE A 886 -19.52 -21.25 -63.93
C PHE A 886 -19.99 -20.20 -62.92
N VAL A 887 -19.93 -20.54 -61.63
CA VAL A 887 -20.03 -19.51 -60.57
C VAL A 887 -18.84 -18.56 -60.74
N SER A 888 -19.10 -17.44 -61.39
CA SER A 888 -18.26 -16.25 -61.38
C SER A 888 -18.01 -15.86 -59.93
N TYR A 889 -16.73 -15.83 -59.53
CA TYR A 889 -16.21 -15.20 -58.32
C TYR A 889 -16.89 -13.85 -58.08
N GLY A 890 -17.89 -13.84 -57.21
CA GLY A 890 -18.71 -12.69 -56.86
C GLY A 890 -19.25 -12.88 -55.45
N PRO A 891 -19.44 -11.79 -54.68
CA PRO A 891 -19.60 -11.83 -53.24
C PRO A 891 -20.87 -12.61 -52.88
N VAL A 892 -20.71 -13.70 -52.12
CA VAL A 892 -21.83 -14.42 -51.53
C VAL A 892 -22.35 -13.57 -50.37
N GLY A 893 -23.55 -13.01 -50.55
CA GLY A 893 -24.13 -12.05 -49.63
C GLY A 893 -24.92 -12.70 -48.49
N ASN A 894 -24.61 -12.26 -47.27
CA ASN A 894 -25.52 -11.83 -46.21
C ASN A 894 -26.72 -12.72 -45.81
N ASN A 895 -26.48 -14.02 -45.60
CA ASN A 895 -27.33 -14.83 -44.73
C ASN A 895 -26.46 -15.47 -43.64
N ALA A 896 -26.87 -15.29 -42.38
CA ALA A 896 -26.27 -15.97 -41.23
C ALA A 896 -26.55 -17.48 -41.37
N GLY A 897 -25.50 -18.30 -41.52
CA GLY A 897 -25.67 -19.74 -41.50
C GLY A 897 -24.64 -20.64 -42.16
N ASP A 898 -23.60 -20.11 -42.81
CA ASP A 898 -22.70 -20.95 -43.59
C ASP A 898 -21.32 -21.08 -42.93
N ASP A 899 -20.97 -22.32 -42.52
CA ASP A 899 -19.59 -22.73 -42.29
C ASP A 899 -18.93 -22.90 -43.67
N ASN A 900 -18.26 -21.84 -44.14
CA ASN A 900 -17.62 -21.79 -45.45
C ASN A 900 -16.09 -21.96 -45.31
N PHE A 901 -15.57 -23.15 -45.62
CA PHE A 901 -14.13 -23.41 -45.71
C PHE A 901 -13.63 -23.20 -47.14
N TYR A 902 -12.64 -22.33 -47.29
CA TYR A 902 -12.01 -22.05 -48.58
C TYR A 902 -10.49 -22.17 -48.45
N ASN A 903 -9.90 -23.26 -48.94
CA ASN A 903 -8.49 -23.26 -49.31
C ASN A 903 -8.33 -22.44 -50.61
N ILE A 904 -7.83 -21.20 -50.53
CA ILE A 904 -7.47 -20.43 -51.72
C ILE A 904 -6.02 -20.77 -52.08
N ASN A 905 -5.84 -21.89 -52.77
CA ASN A 905 -4.66 -22.05 -53.63
C ASN A 905 -4.79 -21.04 -54.78
N ASN A 906 -4.45 -19.78 -54.55
CA ASN A 906 -4.17 -18.89 -55.66
C ASN A 906 -2.87 -19.41 -56.27
N GLU A 907 -2.91 -19.76 -57.57
CA GLU A 907 -1.73 -20.16 -58.33
C GLU A 907 -0.55 -19.31 -57.88
N ASN A 908 0.42 -19.97 -57.25
CA ASN A 908 1.67 -19.39 -56.84
C ASN A 908 2.16 -18.54 -58.02
N LYS A 909 2.33 -17.22 -57.81
CA LYS A 909 2.82 -16.28 -58.85
C LYS A 909 4.19 -16.70 -59.42
N TYR A 910 4.77 -17.78 -58.91
CA TYR A 910 6.08 -18.34 -59.21
C TYR A 910 6.09 -19.81 -59.71
N GLY A 911 4.95 -20.47 -59.92
CA GLY A 911 4.89 -21.71 -60.71
C GLY A 911 5.62 -22.94 -60.14
N GLU A 912 5.68 -23.10 -58.81
CA GLU A 912 6.12 -24.35 -58.18
C GLU A 912 4.91 -25.09 -57.58
N SER A 913 4.68 -26.30 -58.07
CA SER A 913 3.67 -27.27 -57.62
C SER A 913 4.14 -27.94 -56.31
N GLY A 914 3.94 -27.25 -55.19
CA GLY A 914 4.00 -27.86 -53.86
C GLY A 914 2.59 -28.26 -53.45
N HIS A 915 2.33 -29.56 -53.39
CA HIS A 915 1.09 -30.09 -52.84
C HIS A 915 1.27 -30.20 -51.32
N ALA A 916 0.33 -29.68 -50.53
CA ALA A 916 0.31 -29.93 -49.08
C ALA A 916 0.09 -31.44 -48.85
N TYR A 917 0.33 -31.94 -47.64
CA TYR A 917 0.11 -33.36 -47.34
C TYR A 917 -0.74 -33.48 -46.07
N GLY A 918 -1.95 -34.03 -46.16
CA GLY A 918 -2.57 -34.69 -45.01
C GLY A 918 -3.52 -33.87 -44.15
N ASP A 919 -4.37 -32.99 -44.70
CA ASP A 919 -5.29 -32.20 -43.89
C ASP A 919 -6.43 -33.06 -43.32
N TRP A 920 -6.79 -32.83 -42.06
CA TRP A 920 -7.89 -33.52 -41.37
C TRP A 920 -8.98 -32.50 -41.04
N ILE A 921 -9.96 -32.40 -41.93
CA ILE A 921 -11.04 -31.44 -41.86
C ILE A 921 -12.29 -32.13 -41.34
N LYS A 922 -12.73 -31.72 -40.14
CA LYS A 922 -14.00 -32.17 -39.57
C LYS A 922 -14.99 -31.01 -39.55
N GLY A 923 -15.95 -31.05 -40.46
CA GLY A 923 -17.15 -30.22 -40.51
C GLY A 923 -18.03 -30.37 -39.26
N GLY A 924 -18.92 -29.41 -39.14
CA GLY A 924 -19.81 -29.19 -38.02
C GLY A 924 -21.06 -30.06 -38.01
N SER A 925 -22.08 -29.60 -37.30
CA SER A 925 -23.47 -30.04 -37.53
C SER A 925 -24.18 -28.94 -38.32
N GLY A 926 -24.56 -29.17 -39.58
CA GLY A 926 -25.12 -28.10 -40.40
C GLY A 926 -24.99 -28.35 -41.90
N ALA A 927 -24.99 -27.28 -42.68
CA ALA A 927 -24.66 -27.29 -44.10
C ALA A 927 -23.19 -26.83 -44.22
N ASP A 928 -22.28 -27.75 -44.55
CA ASP A 928 -20.84 -27.48 -44.57
C ASP A 928 -20.32 -27.32 -46.01
N TYR A 929 -19.64 -26.22 -46.35
CA TYR A 929 -18.97 -26.09 -47.65
C TYR A 929 -17.45 -26.16 -47.48
N ILE A 930 -16.83 -27.25 -47.92
CA ILE A 930 -15.42 -27.59 -47.69
C ILE A 930 -14.61 -27.52 -48.98
N LYS A 931 -13.53 -26.76 -49.01
CA LYS A 931 -12.47 -26.87 -50.03
C LYS A 931 -11.16 -27.31 -49.39
N ALA A 932 -10.73 -28.55 -49.61
CA ALA A 932 -9.53 -29.10 -48.97
C ALA A 932 -8.23 -28.69 -49.70
N GLY A 933 -8.27 -28.58 -51.03
CA GLY A 933 -7.24 -27.91 -51.82
C GLY A 933 -6.32 -28.88 -52.55
N GLY A 934 -5.09 -29.09 -52.07
CA GLY A 934 -4.16 -29.99 -52.75
C GLY A 934 -3.28 -30.72 -51.76
N GLY A 935 -3.33 -32.05 -51.76
CA GLY A 935 -2.76 -32.96 -50.80
C GLY A 935 -3.64 -34.21 -50.67
N ASN A 936 -3.24 -35.16 -49.83
CA ASN A 936 -4.08 -36.31 -49.51
C ASN A 936 -4.88 -35.99 -48.23
N ASP A 937 -6.10 -35.52 -48.36
CA ASP A 937 -6.86 -34.91 -47.29
C ASP A 937 -7.98 -35.84 -46.77
N PHE A 938 -8.28 -35.79 -45.49
CA PHE A 938 -9.43 -36.45 -44.87
C PHE A 938 -10.49 -35.40 -44.54
N VAL A 939 -11.64 -35.48 -45.21
CA VAL A 939 -12.77 -34.57 -45.02
C VAL A 939 -13.93 -35.31 -44.40
N TYR A 940 -14.46 -34.84 -43.29
CA TYR A 940 -15.67 -35.38 -42.68
C TYR A 940 -16.70 -34.26 -42.53
N THR A 941 -17.81 -34.28 -43.27
CA THR A 941 -18.77 -33.16 -43.30
C THR A 941 -19.76 -33.15 -42.13
N GLY A 942 -19.83 -34.20 -41.30
CA GLY A 942 -20.78 -34.26 -40.18
C GLY A 942 -22.22 -34.66 -40.57
N ASP A 943 -23.12 -34.66 -39.57
CA ASP A 943 -24.53 -35.09 -39.69
C ASP A 943 -25.45 -33.89 -40.03
N SER A 944 -25.84 -33.78 -41.31
CA SER A 944 -26.61 -32.66 -41.85
C SER A 944 -28.07 -32.99 -42.12
N THR A 945 -28.84 -33.44 -41.13
CA THR A 945 -30.24 -33.92 -41.33
C THR A 945 -31.17 -33.02 -42.19
N ASN A 946 -30.87 -31.72 -42.39
CA ASN A 946 -31.61 -30.79 -43.27
C ASN A 946 -30.74 -29.81 -44.12
N GLY A 947 -29.41 -29.95 -44.17
CA GLY A 947 -28.46 -29.00 -44.78
C GLY A 947 -27.92 -29.41 -46.16
N LEU A 948 -27.31 -28.48 -46.90
CA LEU A 948 -26.52 -28.79 -48.11
C LEU A 948 -25.04 -28.86 -47.74
N ASN A 949 -24.37 -30.00 -47.90
CA ASN A 949 -22.91 -30.06 -47.76
C ASN A 949 -22.26 -29.95 -49.13
N GLY A 950 -21.31 -29.04 -49.32
CA GLY A 950 -20.42 -29.00 -50.48
C GLY A 950 -19.03 -29.47 -50.10
N VAL A 951 -18.39 -30.33 -50.90
CA VAL A 951 -16.98 -30.68 -50.73
C VAL A 951 -16.28 -30.52 -52.08
N ASP A 952 -15.11 -29.92 -52.07
CA ASP A 952 -14.16 -29.78 -53.18
C ASP A 952 -12.80 -30.23 -52.61
N ALA A 953 -12.49 -31.52 -52.71
CA ALA A 953 -11.33 -32.11 -52.06
C ALA A 953 -10.03 -31.67 -52.76
N GLY A 954 -10.02 -31.71 -54.09
CA GLY A 954 -9.08 -30.95 -54.91
C GLY A 954 -8.01 -31.85 -55.52
N ALA A 955 -6.74 -31.77 -55.14
CA ALA A 955 -5.68 -32.55 -55.81
C ALA A 955 -4.84 -33.40 -54.86
N GLY A 956 -5.03 -34.72 -54.84
CA GLY A 956 -4.28 -35.76 -54.14
C GLY A 956 -5.21 -36.93 -53.78
N ASP A 957 -4.76 -37.92 -53.00
CA ASP A 957 -5.62 -39.08 -52.64
C ASP A 957 -6.48 -38.74 -51.40
N ASP A 958 -7.72 -38.32 -51.63
CA ASP A 958 -8.60 -37.76 -50.62
C ASP A 958 -9.58 -38.79 -50.03
N TYR A 959 -9.98 -38.59 -48.77
CA TYR A 959 -10.91 -39.42 -48.02
C TYR A 959 -12.07 -38.56 -47.50
N VAL A 960 -13.18 -38.53 -48.24
CA VAL A 960 -14.37 -37.76 -47.89
C VAL A 960 -15.39 -38.67 -47.20
N VAL A 961 -15.90 -38.28 -46.04
CA VAL A 961 -16.91 -38.99 -45.28
C VAL A 961 -18.09 -38.05 -45.00
N THR A 962 -19.29 -38.44 -45.41
CA THR A 962 -20.50 -37.64 -45.25
C THR A 962 -21.68 -38.48 -44.73
N TYR A 963 -22.68 -37.84 -44.11
CA TYR A 963 -23.96 -38.46 -43.80
C TYR A 963 -24.92 -38.40 -45.00
N THR A 964 -25.76 -39.42 -45.13
CA THR A 964 -26.71 -39.53 -46.25
C THR A 964 -27.98 -38.71 -46.09
N ALA A 965 -28.28 -38.22 -44.89
CA ALA A 965 -29.43 -37.35 -44.64
C ALA A 965 -29.05 -35.90 -44.98
N GLY A 966 -29.65 -35.32 -46.03
CA GLY A 966 -29.34 -33.95 -46.52
C GLY A 966 -29.08 -33.90 -48.02
N LYS A 967 -28.70 -32.73 -48.56
CA LYS A 967 -28.28 -32.57 -49.97
C LYS A 967 -26.75 -32.46 -50.02
N ASN A 968 -26.03 -33.46 -50.53
CA ASN A 968 -24.57 -33.36 -50.67
C ASN A 968 -24.16 -32.96 -52.10
N LEU A 969 -23.11 -32.15 -52.26
CA LEU A 969 -22.45 -31.77 -53.51
C LEU A 969 -20.95 -32.03 -53.36
N ILE A 970 -20.44 -33.14 -53.89
CA ILE A 970 -19.05 -33.55 -53.70
C ILE A 970 -18.30 -33.52 -55.03
N ALA A 971 -17.18 -32.81 -55.05
CA ALA A 971 -16.15 -32.85 -56.06
C ALA A 971 -14.89 -33.41 -55.39
N LEU A 972 -14.44 -34.58 -55.86
CA LEU A 972 -13.24 -35.23 -55.30
C LEU A 972 -11.97 -34.64 -55.93
N GLY A 973 -12.04 -34.29 -57.21
CA GLY A 973 -10.90 -33.69 -57.91
C GLY A 973 -9.95 -34.76 -58.42
N THR A 974 -8.62 -34.53 -58.42
CA THR A 974 -7.60 -35.41 -59.04
C THR A 974 -6.86 -36.28 -58.02
N GLY A 975 -6.80 -37.61 -58.20
CA GLY A 975 -6.12 -38.54 -57.29
C GLY A 975 -6.89 -39.86 -57.13
N ASP A 976 -6.41 -40.81 -56.31
CA ASP A 976 -7.18 -42.01 -55.95
C ASP A 976 -8.05 -41.72 -54.71
N ASP A 977 -9.32 -41.33 -54.90
CA ASP A 977 -10.16 -40.81 -53.82
C ASP A 977 -11.12 -41.85 -53.19
N ILE A 978 -11.54 -41.65 -51.95
CA ILE A 978 -12.56 -42.46 -51.27
C ILE A 978 -13.68 -41.58 -50.71
N ALA A 979 -14.91 -41.81 -51.17
CA ALA A 979 -16.12 -41.19 -50.62
C ALA A 979 -16.96 -42.20 -49.81
N ILE A 980 -17.14 -41.95 -48.51
CA ILE A 980 -17.91 -42.80 -47.59
C ILE A 980 -19.21 -42.11 -47.19
N PHE A 981 -20.33 -42.76 -47.47
CA PHE A 981 -21.67 -42.32 -47.10
C PHE A 981 -22.17 -43.13 -45.90
N ASN A 982 -22.16 -42.51 -44.72
CA ASN A 982 -22.47 -43.16 -43.45
C ASN A 982 -23.98 -43.05 -43.12
N ASN A 983 -24.58 -44.14 -42.61
CA ASN A 983 -25.89 -44.21 -41.96
C ASN A 983 -27.15 -43.98 -42.87
N ILE A 984 -27.28 -44.77 -43.94
CA ILE A 984 -28.32 -44.71 -45.01
C ILE A 984 -29.80 -44.85 -44.51
N GLY A 985 -30.03 -45.16 -43.22
CA GLY A 985 -31.32 -45.69 -42.74
C GLY A 985 -32.22 -44.80 -41.86
N GLN A 986 -31.99 -43.49 -41.69
CA GLN A 986 -32.84 -42.63 -40.82
C GLN A 986 -33.75 -41.61 -41.53
N ALA A 987 -33.99 -41.73 -42.83
CA ALA A 987 -34.91 -40.81 -43.52
C ALA A 987 -36.38 -41.25 -43.39
N ASN A 988 -37.02 -40.95 -42.26
CA ASN A 988 -38.48 -40.89 -42.22
C ASN A 988 -38.92 -39.55 -41.62
N VAL A 989 -38.80 -38.49 -42.42
CA VAL A 989 -39.30 -37.16 -42.08
C VAL A 989 -40.52 -36.83 -42.96
N GLY A 990 -41.71 -37.18 -42.47
CA GLY A 990 -42.96 -36.55 -42.90
C GLY A 990 -43.44 -36.78 -44.34
N GLY A 991 -42.95 -37.80 -45.07
CA GLY A 991 -43.47 -38.16 -46.39
C GLY A 991 -43.09 -37.22 -47.55
N LYS A 992 -42.02 -36.44 -47.40
CA LYS A 992 -41.36 -35.74 -48.53
C LYS A 992 -40.13 -36.54 -48.98
N GLN A 993 -39.94 -36.68 -50.29
CA GLN A 993 -38.72 -37.21 -50.88
C GLN A 993 -37.49 -36.43 -50.38
N VAL A 994 -36.43 -37.15 -50.04
CA VAL A 994 -35.10 -36.61 -49.77
C VAL A 994 -34.48 -36.25 -51.13
N SER A 995 -34.05 -35.00 -51.30
CA SER A 995 -33.45 -34.50 -52.55
C SER A 995 -32.10 -35.14 -52.87
N ASP A 996 -31.73 -35.13 -54.16
CA ASP A 996 -30.56 -35.78 -54.75
C ASP A 996 -29.22 -35.45 -54.05
N ASN A 997 -28.39 -36.48 -53.87
CA ASN A 997 -26.96 -36.33 -53.57
C ASN A 997 -26.21 -36.23 -54.90
N VAL A 998 -25.42 -35.17 -55.07
CA VAL A 998 -24.72 -34.84 -56.31
C VAL A 998 -23.22 -35.10 -56.13
N ILE A 999 -22.64 -35.96 -56.95
CA ILE A 999 -21.18 -36.09 -57.08
C ILE A 999 -20.84 -35.61 -58.49
N SER A 1000 -20.10 -34.51 -58.59
CA SER A 1000 -19.96 -33.78 -59.87
C SER A 1000 -18.61 -33.99 -60.57
N ASP A 1001 -17.63 -34.60 -59.91
CA ASP A 1001 -16.29 -34.80 -60.47
C ASP A 1001 -15.69 -36.13 -59.99
N PHE A 1002 -15.62 -37.10 -60.90
CA PHE A 1002 -14.69 -38.22 -60.85
C PHE A 1002 -13.68 -37.89 -61.94
N SER A 1003 -12.52 -37.40 -61.56
CA SER A 1003 -11.51 -37.02 -62.55
C SER A 1003 -11.03 -38.26 -63.32
N SER A 1004 -10.53 -38.06 -64.53
CA SER A 1004 -10.08 -39.15 -65.40
C SER A 1004 -8.72 -39.77 -65.02
N ASP A 1005 -8.11 -39.37 -63.91
CA ASP A 1005 -6.71 -39.67 -63.57
C ASP A 1005 -6.48 -40.55 -62.32
N GLY A 1006 -7.52 -41.00 -61.62
CA GLY A 1006 -7.41 -41.97 -60.50
C GLY A 1006 -8.55 -43.00 -60.39
N ASN A 1007 -8.47 -43.87 -59.39
CA ASN A 1007 -9.41 -44.96 -59.11
C ASN A 1007 -10.27 -44.65 -57.87
N ASP A 1008 -11.33 -43.87 -58.06
CA ASP A 1008 -12.18 -43.45 -56.95
C ASP A 1008 -13.07 -44.59 -56.42
N VAL A 1009 -13.26 -44.62 -55.10
CA VAL A 1009 -14.05 -45.64 -54.39
C VAL A 1009 -15.22 -44.99 -53.63
N ILE A 1010 -16.43 -45.49 -53.88
CA ILE A 1010 -17.62 -45.12 -53.09
C ILE A 1010 -17.95 -46.25 -52.10
N VAL A 1011 -18.05 -45.90 -50.82
CA VAL A 1011 -18.45 -46.82 -49.75
C VAL A 1011 -19.81 -46.39 -49.20
N LEU A 1012 -20.77 -47.31 -49.21
CA LEU A 1012 -22.13 -47.10 -48.70
C LEU A 1012 -22.33 -47.91 -47.41
N ASP A 1013 -22.59 -47.25 -46.27
CA ASP A 1013 -22.91 -47.95 -45.02
C ASP A 1013 -24.40 -48.30 -44.91
N VAL A 1014 -24.70 -49.59 -45.03
CA VAL A 1014 -26.05 -50.17 -45.03
C VAL A 1014 -26.45 -50.83 -43.69
N SER A 1015 -25.71 -50.60 -42.60
CA SER A 1015 -25.91 -51.34 -41.34
C SER A 1015 -27.27 -51.11 -40.63
N ASN A 1016 -28.06 -50.11 -41.03
CA ASN A 1016 -29.32 -49.69 -40.37
C ASN A 1016 -30.59 -49.67 -41.29
N MET A 1017 -30.66 -50.51 -42.33
CA MET A 1017 -31.74 -50.54 -43.34
C MET A 1017 -33.14 -50.99 -42.83
N ASN A 1018 -33.85 -50.13 -42.10
CA ASN A 1018 -35.23 -50.39 -41.65
C ASN A 1018 -36.30 -49.47 -42.30
N SER A 1019 -35.97 -48.65 -43.29
CA SER A 1019 -36.92 -47.77 -44.01
C SER A 1019 -36.58 -47.62 -45.50
N GLU A 1020 -37.59 -47.35 -46.34
CA GLU A 1020 -37.45 -47.04 -47.77
C GLU A 1020 -36.50 -45.86 -48.00
N PHE A 1021 -35.46 -46.05 -48.82
CA PHE A 1021 -34.66 -44.98 -49.39
C PHE A 1021 -35.36 -44.47 -50.66
N GLY A 1022 -35.19 -43.20 -51.01
CA GLY A 1022 -35.87 -42.60 -52.17
C GLY A 1022 -35.16 -41.40 -52.78
N GLY A 1023 -33.82 -41.44 -52.85
CA GLY A 1023 -33.00 -40.43 -53.54
C GLY A 1023 -32.27 -40.98 -54.76
N THR A 1024 -32.01 -40.12 -55.75
CA THR A 1024 -31.24 -40.45 -56.96
C THR A 1024 -29.83 -39.84 -56.85
N LEU A 1025 -28.78 -40.53 -57.32
CA LEU A 1025 -27.45 -39.94 -57.55
C LEU A 1025 -27.46 -39.25 -58.92
N VAL A 1026 -27.21 -37.94 -58.97
CA VAL A 1026 -27.22 -37.15 -60.21
C VAL A 1026 -25.90 -36.38 -60.38
N ASP A 1027 -25.54 -36.04 -61.61
CA ASP A 1027 -24.36 -35.21 -61.88
C ASP A 1027 -24.61 -33.73 -61.54
N GLY A 1028 -23.54 -32.91 -61.62
CA GLY A 1028 -23.57 -31.47 -61.38
C GLY A 1028 -24.48 -30.65 -62.32
N ASN A 1029 -25.33 -31.26 -63.15
CA ASN A 1029 -26.32 -30.58 -63.98
C ASN A 1029 -27.78 -30.99 -63.67
N GLY A 1030 -28.01 -31.85 -62.68
CA GLY A 1030 -29.35 -32.35 -62.35
C GLY A 1030 -29.96 -33.24 -63.44
N VAL A 1031 -29.10 -33.83 -64.29
CA VAL A 1031 -29.47 -34.82 -65.30
C VAL A 1031 -29.03 -36.18 -64.77
N GLY A 1032 -29.92 -37.19 -64.80
CA GLY A 1032 -29.53 -38.57 -64.52
C GLY A 1032 -28.38 -38.98 -65.44
N LEU A 1033 -27.35 -39.63 -64.89
CA LEU A 1033 -26.11 -39.97 -65.57
C LEU A 1033 -26.43 -40.62 -66.93
N ASN A 1034 -26.33 -39.84 -68.01
CA ASN A 1034 -26.47 -40.33 -69.38
C ASN A 1034 -25.06 -40.33 -69.97
N PRO A 1035 -24.65 -41.36 -70.74
CA PRO A 1035 -23.28 -41.52 -71.17
C PRO A 1035 -22.87 -40.34 -72.03
N VAL A 1036 -22.05 -39.45 -71.47
CA VAL A 1036 -21.17 -38.62 -72.28
C VAL A 1036 -20.12 -39.58 -72.83
N ASP A 1037 -20.06 -39.69 -74.15
CA ASP A 1037 -19.14 -40.56 -74.88
C ASP A 1037 -17.76 -40.67 -74.19
N ASP A 1038 -17.41 -41.89 -73.76
CA ASP A 1038 -16.07 -42.38 -73.36
C ASP A 1038 -15.47 -42.04 -71.96
N ALA A 1039 -16.20 -41.59 -70.92
CA ALA A 1039 -15.55 -41.15 -69.66
C ALA A 1039 -16.09 -41.67 -68.30
N LEU A 1040 -16.59 -42.89 -68.21
CA LEU A 1040 -16.78 -43.60 -66.91
C LEU A 1040 -15.91 -44.87 -66.91
N ILE A 1041 -14.60 -44.70 -66.71
CA ILE A 1041 -13.65 -45.79 -66.53
C ILE A 1041 -12.97 -45.54 -65.18
N GLY A 1042 -13.34 -46.29 -64.13
CA GLY A 1042 -12.68 -46.16 -62.82
C GLY A 1042 -13.39 -46.86 -61.67
N LEU A 1043 -14.73 -46.92 -61.67
CA LEU A 1043 -15.48 -47.55 -60.57
C LEU A 1043 -15.23 -49.07 -60.54
N THR A 1044 -14.48 -49.54 -59.53
CA THR A 1044 -14.11 -50.96 -59.40
C THR A 1044 -14.81 -51.58 -58.18
N THR A 1045 -15.92 -52.28 -58.40
CA THR A 1045 -16.65 -53.02 -57.35
C THR A 1045 -16.87 -54.48 -57.78
N VAL A 1046 -16.55 -55.45 -56.92
CA VAL A 1046 -16.61 -56.88 -57.26
C VAL A 1046 -18.00 -57.45 -56.96
N PHE A 1047 -18.77 -57.79 -58.00
CA PHE A 1047 -20.07 -58.46 -57.88
C PHE A 1047 -20.01 -59.94 -58.31
N GLN A 1048 -20.97 -60.75 -57.90
CA GLN A 1048 -21.20 -62.07 -58.50
C GLN A 1048 -22.57 -62.09 -59.17
N THR A 1049 -22.62 -62.37 -60.48
CA THR A 1049 -23.88 -62.45 -61.21
C THR A 1049 -24.64 -63.73 -60.86
N ILE A 1050 -25.84 -63.59 -60.31
CA ILE A 1050 -26.82 -64.66 -60.11
C ILE A 1050 -27.56 -64.84 -61.42
N SER A 1051 -27.49 -66.04 -62.01
CA SER A 1051 -28.29 -66.41 -63.18
C SER A 1051 -28.85 -67.80 -62.99
N GLY A 1052 -30.16 -67.95 -62.88
CA GLY A 1052 -30.80 -69.25 -62.60
C GLY A 1052 -30.78 -69.65 -61.12
N ASP A 1053 -31.30 -70.85 -60.83
CA ASP A 1053 -31.29 -71.46 -59.49
C ASP A 1053 -29.84 -71.51 -58.94
N THR A 1054 -29.54 -70.75 -57.88
CA THR A 1054 -28.18 -70.59 -57.34
C THR A 1054 -28.10 -71.03 -55.88
N ASP A 1055 -27.18 -71.97 -55.58
CA ASP A 1055 -26.88 -72.42 -54.21
C ASP A 1055 -25.93 -71.42 -53.54
N VAL A 1056 -26.44 -70.65 -52.58
CA VAL A 1056 -25.67 -69.61 -51.88
C VAL A 1056 -24.49 -70.17 -51.08
N GLU A 1057 -24.48 -71.45 -50.72
CA GLU A 1057 -23.40 -72.06 -49.92
C GLU A 1057 -22.19 -72.54 -50.74
N GLN A 1058 -22.30 -72.70 -52.06
CA GLN A 1058 -21.17 -73.11 -52.92
C GLN A 1058 -20.36 -71.94 -53.48
N LEU A 1059 -20.68 -70.73 -53.05
CA LEU A 1059 -19.99 -69.52 -53.48
C LEU A 1059 -18.69 -69.35 -52.66
N PRO A 1060 -17.57 -68.90 -53.26
CA PRO A 1060 -16.25 -69.11 -52.64
C PRO A 1060 -15.94 -68.31 -51.36
N PHE A 1061 -16.80 -67.44 -50.82
CA PHE A 1061 -16.47 -66.59 -49.66
C PHE A 1061 -17.69 -66.33 -48.75
N GLN A 1062 -17.66 -66.86 -47.52
CA GLN A 1062 -18.77 -66.82 -46.55
C GLN A 1062 -18.94 -65.49 -45.78
N SER A 1063 -18.52 -64.34 -46.32
CA SER A 1063 -18.51 -63.10 -45.51
C SER A 1063 -18.82 -61.77 -46.22
N ALA A 1064 -19.21 -61.76 -47.50
CA ALA A 1064 -19.73 -60.55 -48.15
C ALA A 1064 -20.72 -60.92 -49.28
N ASN A 1065 -22.02 -60.73 -49.02
CA ASN A 1065 -23.10 -61.19 -49.90
C ASN A 1065 -23.64 -60.03 -50.76
N VAL A 1066 -22.83 -59.56 -51.73
CA VAL A 1066 -23.27 -58.58 -52.75
C VAL A 1066 -23.36 -59.27 -54.12
N PHE A 1067 -24.55 -59.31 -54.69
CA PHE A 1067 -24.83 -60.05 -55.93
C PHE A 1067 -25.34 -59.13 -57.03
N GLN A 1068 -25.22 -59.53 -58.29
CA GLN A 1068 -25.95 -58.89 -59.40
C GLN A 1068 -26.96 -59.88 -59.96
N VAL A 1069 -28.24 -59.56 -59.96
CA VAL A 1069 -29.28 -60.42 -60.49
C VAL A 1069 -29.33 -60.27 -62.00
N ALA A 1070 -29.16 -61.37 -62.71
CA ALA A 1070 -29.24 -61.38 -64.16
C ALA A 1070 -30.68 -61.14 -64.62
N GLY A 1071 -30.84 -60.14 -65.50
CA GLY A 1071 -32.14 -59.74 -66.04
C GLY A 1071 -32.34 -58.23 -65.90
N THR A 1072 -33.38 -57.74 -66.56
CA THR A 1072 -33.95 -56.41 -66.32
C THR A 1072 -35.28 -56.58 -65.61
N PHE A 1073 -35.58 -55.72 -64.63
CA PHE A 1073 -36.81 -55.81 -63.86
C PHE A 1073 -37.52 -54.46 -63.87
N THR A 1074 -38.85 -54.46 -63.91
CA THR A 1074 -39.61 -53.19 -63.91
C THR A 1074 -39.57 -52.51 -62.54
N ASN A 1075 -39.38 -53.28 -61.46
CA ASN A 1075 -39.35 -52.81 -60.07
C ASN A 1075 -38.83 -53.90 -59.11
N SER A 1076 -38.59 -53.48 -57.86
CA SER A 1076 -38.13 -54.34 -56.76
C SER A 1076 -39.06 -55.52 -56.43
N GLN A 1077 -40.37 -55.44 -56.68
CA GLN A 1077 -41.29 -56.58 -56.48
C GLN A 1077 -41.11 -57.65 -57.55
N GLU A 1078 -40.81 -57.27 -58.79
CA GLU A 1078 -40.50 -58.22 -59.86
C GLU A 1078 -39.14 -58.89 -59.62
N LEU A 1079 -38.16 -58.13 -59.13
CA LEU A 1079 -36.89 -58.68 -58.65
C LEU A 1079 -37.11 -59.71 -57.53
N ALA A 1080 -37.89 -59.36 -56.50
CA ALA A 1080 -38.22 -60.23 -55.37
C ALA A 1080 -38.85 -61.54 -55.85
N GLN A 1081 -39.74 -61.45 -56.85
CA GLN A 1081 -40.39 -62.61 -57.46
C GLN A 1081 -39.43 -63.49 -58.27
N SER A 1082 -38.38 -62.93 -58.85
CA SER A 1082 -37.36 -63.72 -59.53
C SER A 1082 -36.45 -64.48 -58.57
N LEU A 1083 -36.20 -63.92 -57.37
CA LEU A 1083 -35.28 -64.49 -56.37
C LEU A 1083 -35.93 -65.53 -55.45
N GLN A 1084 -37.26 -65.53 -55.35
CA GLN A 1084 -38.03 -66.45 -54.49
C GLN A 1084 -38.24 -67.84 -55.12
N PHE A 1085 -38.82 -68.76 -54.35
CA PHE A 1085 -39.09 -70.14 -54.76
C PHE A 1085 -39.90 -70.24 -56.07
N GLY A 1086 -39.32 -70.91 -57.08
CA GLY A 1086 -39.87 -71.08 -58.42
C GLY A 1086 -39.65 -69.90 -59.37
N GLY A 1087 -38.88 -68.88 -58.96
CA GLY A 1087 -38.48 -67.75 -59.78
C GLY A 1087 -37.23 -68.05 -60.62
N ASP A 1088 -37.00 -67.25 -61.67
CA ASP A 1088 -35.93 -67.50 -62.64
C ASP A 1088 -34.50 -67.31 -62.08
N ASN A 1089 -34.35 -66.70 -60.90
CA ASN A 1089 -33.08 -66.48 -60.20
C ASN A 1089 -33.15 -66.99 -58.75
N GLU A 1090 -33.88 -68.09 -58.52
CA GLU A 1090 -34.15 -68.65 -57.18
C GLU A 1090 -32.87 -68.84 -56.35
N LEU A 1091 -32.85 -68.25 -55.15
CA LEU A 1091 -31.79 -68.45 -54.17
C LEU A 1091 -32.15 -69.54 -53.16
N PHE A 1092 -31.24 -70.50 -52.96
CA PHE A 1092 -31.48 -71.64 -52.07
C PHE A 1092 -30.22 -72.13 -51.33
N SER A 1093 -30.39 -72.87 -50.23
CA SER A 1093 -29.33 -73.55 -49.47
C SER A 1093 -29.54 -75.06 -49.36
N SER A 1094 -28.45 -75.81 -49.19
CA SER A 1094 -28.45 -77.28 -49.09
C SER A 1094 -28.77 -77.80 -47.66
N PRO A 1095 -29.47 -78.95 -47.48
CA PRO A 1095 -29.91 -79.40 -46.15
C PRO A 1095 -28.76 -79.90 -45.27
N GLY A 1096 -28.52 -79.23 -44.13
CA GLY A 1096 -27.60 -79.70 -43.08
C GLY A 1096 -26.40 -78.78 -42.77
N PHE A 1097 -26.28 -77.66 -43.47
CA PHE A 1097 -25.35 -76.57 -43.19
C PHE A 1097 -26.12 -75.30 -42.78
N GLY A 1098 -25.45 -74.29 -42.25
CA GLY A 1098 -26.07 -73.16 -41.53
C GLY A 1098 -26.92 -72.28 -42.44
N ASN A 1099 -28.24 -72.40 -42.28
CA ASN A 1099 -29.24 -71.61 -43.02
C ASN A 1099 -29.17 -70.11 -42.71
N LEU A 1100 -29.40 -69.26 -43.71
CA LEU A 1100 -29.72 -67.84 -43.49
C LEU A 1100 -31.06 -67.73 -42.76
N ASP A 1101 -31.13 -66.87 -41.74
CA ASP A 1101 -32.30 -66.72 -40.89
C ASP A 1101 -33.25 -65.63 -41.41
N VAL A 1102 -34.52 -65.75 -41.06
CA VAL A 1102 -35.51 -64.68 -41.29
C VAL A 1102 -35.06 -63.42 -40.55
N GLY A 1103 -34.80 -62.35 -41.30
CA GLY A 1103 -34.25 -61.09 -40.79
C GLY A 1103 -32.89 -60.73 -41.39
N ASP A 1104 -32.13 -61.70 -41.91
CA ASP A 1104 -30.86 -61.46 -42.59
C ASP A 1104 -31.08 -60.68 -43.90
N VAL A 1105 -30.11 -59.86 -44.30
CA VAL A 1105 -30.18 -59.04 -45.51
C VAL A 1105 -29.01 -59.36 -46.43
N LEU A 1106 -29.32 -59.60 -47.70
CA LEU A 1106 -28.35 -59.71 -48.79
C LEU A 1106 -28.36 -58.39 -49.56
N VAL A 1107 -27.24 -58.00 -50.17
CA VAL A 1107 -27.23 -56.87 -51.10
C VAL A 1107 -27.31 -57.44 -52.51
N VAL A 1108 -28.24 -56.94 -53.30
CA VAL A 1108 -28.44 -57.33 -54.69
C VAL A 1108 -28.39 -56.10 -55.57
N THR A 1109 -27.78 -56.21 -56.71
CA THR A 1109 -27.81 -55.22 -57.77
C THR A 1109 -28.62 -55.77 -58.91
N TRP A 1110 -29.39 -54.96 -59.60
CA TRP A 1110 -30.24 -55.41 -60.70
C TRP A 1110 -30.40 -54.28 -61.69
N LEU A 1111 -30.62 -54.62 -62.95
CA LEU A 1111 -30.89 -53.63 -63.97
C LEU A 1111 -32.39 -53.41 -64.06
N ASP A 1112 -32.83 -52.18 -64.24
CA ASP A 1112 -34.22 -51.93 -64.59
C ASP A 1112 -34.46 -52.03 -66.11
N ASP A 1113 -35.71 -51.80 -66.54
CA ASP A 1113 -36.07 -51.81 -67.96
C ASP A 1113 -35.43 -50.67 -68.78
N GLN A 1114 -34.87 -49.67 -68.11
CA GLN A 1114 -34.17 -48.53 -68.72
C GLN A 1114 -32.66 -48.78 -68.83
N GLY A 1115 -32.17 -49.85 -68.20
CA GLY A 1115 -30.76 -50.23 -68.18
C GLY A 1115 -29.99 -49.57 -67.04
N ASP A 1116 -30.70 -48.98 -66.08
CA ASP A 1116 -30.15 -48.33 -64.90
C ASP A 1116 -29.82 -49.40 -63.85
N THR A 1117 -28.65 -49.31 -63.21
CA THR A 1117 -28.25 -50.28 -62.18
C THR A 1117 -28.81 -49.87 -60.84
N HIS A 1118 -29.76 -50.63 -60.32
CA HIS A 1118 -30.23 -50.53 -58.96
C HIS A 1118 -29.33 -51.33 -58.03
N VAL A 1119 -29.05 -50.81 -56.84
CA VAL A 1119 -28.52 -51.54 -55.69
C VAL A 1119 -29.63 -51.59 -54.66
N SER A 1120 -29.95 -52.78 -54.16
CA SER A 1120 -31.07 -53.01 -53.26
C SER A 1120 -30.72 -53.98 -52.14
N GLY A 1121 -31.37 -53.82 -51.00
CA GLY A 1121 -31.30 -54.73 -49.88
C GLY A 1121 -32.38 -55.78 -50.01
N ALA A 1122 -31.99 -57.05 -50.13
CA ALA A 1122 -32.87 -58.19 -50.15
C ALA A 1122 -32.96 -58.81 -48.76
N LYS A 1123 -33.97 -58.39 -47.99
CA LYS A 1123 -34.19 -58.89 -46.62
C LYS A 1123 -35.00 -60.18 -46.63
N ILE A 1124 -34.48 -61.23 -46.01
CA ILE A 1124 -35.19 -62.50 -45.90
C ILE A 1124 -36.39 -62.32 -44.96
N VAL A 1125 -37.60 -62.34 -45.51
CA VAL A 1125 -38.84 -62.17 -44.73
C VAL A 1125 -39.52 -63.49 -44.40
N SER A 1126 -39.24 -64.53 -45.18
CA SER A 1126 -39.64 -65.89 -44.82
C SER A 1126 -38.79 -66.92 -45.56
N THR A 1127 -38.65 -68.10 -44.95
CA THR A 1127 -37.98 -69.25 -45.57
C THR A 1127 -38.99 -70.34 -45.91
N GLN A 1128 -38.85 -71.00 -47.05
CA GLN A 1128 -39.61 -72.21 -47.40
C GLN A 1128 -38.67 -73.41 -47.50
N ASN A 1129 -39.07 -74.56 -46.96
CA ASN A 1129 -38.25 -75.78 -47.00
C ASN A 1129 -38.88 -76.80 -47.94
N ASN A 1130 -38.10 -77.31 -48.90
CA ASN A 1130 -38.45 -78.48 -49.70
C ASN A 1130 -37.56 -79.68 -49.31
N VAL A 1131 -37.84 -80.88 -49.84
CA VAL A 1131 -37.13 -82.13 -49.53
C VAL A 1131 -35.65 -82.09 -49.96
N LEU A 1132 -35.28 -81.15 -50.82
CA LEU A 1132 -33.92 -81.03 -51.39
C LEU A 1132 -33.18 -79.74 -51.02
N HIS A 1133 -33.82 -78.58 -50.80
CA HIS A 1133 -33.17 -77.29 -50.45
C HIS A 1133 -34.09 -76.40 -49.57
N GLN A 1134 -33.54 -75.40 -48.87
CA GLN A 1134 -34.30 -74.27 -48.27
C GLN A 1134 -34.21 -73.05 -49.20
N THR A 1135 -35.32 -72.36 -49.41
CA THR A 1135 -35.43 -71.21 -50.31
C THR A 1135 -35.95 -69.99 -49.57
N TYR A 1136 -35.62 -68.81 -50.10
CA TYR A 1136 -35.78 -67.54 -49.40
C TYR A 1136 -36.76 -66.64 -50.12
N ASN A 1137 -37.71 -66.06 -49.37
CA ASN A 1137 -38.53 -64.96 -49.86
C ASN A 1137 -37.95 -63.66 -49.34
N PHE A 1138 -37.80 -62.69 -50.23
CA PHE A 1138 -37.19 -61.42 -49.92
C PHE A 1138 -38.21 -60.29 -49.93
N ASP A 1139 -38.05 -59.36 -49.01
CA ASP A 1139 -38.54 -58.00 -49.17
C ASP A 1139 -37.39 -57.17 -49.71
N ILE A 1140 -37.55 -56.65 -50.92
CA ILE A 1140 -36.52 -55.90 -51.63
C ILE A 1140 -36.76 -54.43 -51.35
N THR A 1141 -35.85 -53.84 -50.60
CA THR A 1141 -35.80 -52.39 -50.43
C THR A 1141 -34.80 -51.85 -51.43
N ASP A 1142 -35.26 -51.02 -52.35
CA ASP A 1142 -34.34 -50.37 -53.28
C ASP A 1142 -33.51 -49.31 -52.54
N ILE A 1143 -32.18 -49.38 -52.68
CA ILE A 1143 -31.25 -48.55 -51.92
C ILE A 1143 -30.74 -47.41 -52.79
N VAL A 1144 -30.35 -47.66 -54.03
CA VAL A 1144 -29.90 -46.59 -54.92
C VAL A 1144 -30.08 -47.00 -56.38
N GLU A 1145 -30.57 -46.07 -57.18
CA GLU A 1145 -30.63 -46.17 -58.64
C GLU A 1145 -29.42 -45.44 -59.23
N LEU A 1146 -28.57 -46.17 -59.96
CA LEU A 1146 -27.47 -45.66 -60.73
C LEU A 1146 -27.93 -45.53 -62.19
N THR A 1147 -28.37 -44.33 -62.56
CA THR A 1147 -28.79 -44.04 -63.93
C THR A 1147 -27.61 -44.20 -64.91
N GLY A 1148 -27.83 -44.80 -66.08
CA GLY A 1148 -26.86 -44.99 -67.17
C GLY A 1148 -25.64 -45.87 -66.90
N VAL A 1149 -25.55 -46.55 -65.75
CA VAL A 1149 -24.47 -47.50 -65.45
C VAL A 1149 -24.87 -48.90 -65.92
N VAL A 1150 -24.21 -49.42 -66.96
CA VAL A 1150 -24.65 -50.65 -67.66
C VAL A 1150 -23.98 -51.94 -67.12
N ALA A 1151 -22.83 -51.86 -66.46
CA ALA A 1151 -22.18 -52.95 -65.69
C ALA A 1151 -20.89 -52.48 -65.01
N ILE A 1152 -20.56 -53.03 -63.83
CA ILE A 1152 -19.33 -52.71 -63.07
C ILE A 1152 -18.28 -53.82 -63.30
N ASN A 1153 -17.05 -53.45 -63.64
CA ASN A 1153 -15.99 -54.39 -64.03
C ASN A 1153 -15.12 -54.83 -62.84
N HIS A 1154 -14.63 -56.08 -62.88
CA HIS A 1154 -14.02 -56.76 -61.73
C HIS A 1154 -12.49 -56.61 -61.68
N THR A 1155 -11.97 -56.10 -60.56
CA THR A 1155 -10.68 -56.54 -60.00
C THR A 1155 -10.63 -56.39 -58.48
N GLU A 1156 -9.92 -57.30 -57.81
CA GLU A 1156 -9.95 -57.57 -56.36
C GLU A 1156 -9.56 -56.38 -55.47
N LEU A 1157 -10.33 -56.15 -54.40
CA LEU A 1157 -9.86 -55.59 -53.13
C LEU A 1157 -10.77 -56.01 -51.96
N ALA A 1158 -10.16 -56.33 -50.81
CA ALA A 1158 -10.78 -56.99 -49.67
C ALA A 1158 -11.21 -55.99 -48.59
N PHE A 1159 -12.40 -56.18 -48.01
CA PHE A 1159 -12.83 -55.55 -46.76
C PHE A 1159 -12.08 -56.16 -45.57
N THR A 1160 -11.41 -55.34 -44.76
CA THR A 1160 -11.01 -55.70 -43.39
C THR A 1160 -11.96 -55.06 -42.38
N GLN A 1161 -12.28 -55.82 -41.33
CA GLN A 1161 -13.18 -55.47 -40.22
C GLN A 1161 -12.84 -54.18 -39.49
#